data_AF-A0AAD7A5P6-F1
#
_entry.id   AF-A0AAD7A5P6-F1
#
_cell.length_a   1.000
_cell.length_b   1.000
_cell.length_c   1.000
_cell.angle_alpha   90.00
_cell.angle_beta   90.00
_cell.angle_gamma   90.00
#
_symmetry.space_group_name_H-M   'P 1'
#
loop_
_entity.id
_entity.type
_entity.pdbx_description
1 polymer ?
#
loop_
_entity_poly.entity_id
_entity_poly.type
_entity_poly.pdbx_seq_one_letter_code
_entity_poly.pdbx_strand_id
1 'polypeptide(L)'
;MNRDSGLITQFTEDQPSNVVTFCDRLRCKAPIAPGEKRHYITGYNSEEGKFVCDKWNEAGASISESQVQDIRRDVNAGRKKGAPLSVRQVTAIGNIDGSAGHPQFMLPPLQSHSGGFMLPPPPSQPHVSVPTTWRYTGFSQQPTLNQPAYPPQMYGYSSAHSQYRANRQLWGSRAYQSVLEDFITVKYKVLREVPGKDKGVLVRNLVEGNPNIKADATPLSLRVSGIKTMEAKIFSALEGFPINWDRIVLREITNSVDLSREPPHVPYFYARCLTGKPRGKDGAPTFKKPTKPFELGLYIDFDQWEGIERYLTQKEIDKEARTQDSQSRFTEPDNEPQTLSAPNSNYRLSSASFENTFRSMYSRATSTTPPPSKRRAIPAYQSPNRDQLRDALAEGGSSLSLLSGQDRVEFFPISYRPLNELIAAVGEDKFQGFTCDLGKAAQGSIVMERDNYLGIGTFKTAHPAYLTLMHLTSEGLGTKPNEAVAVKRMYVRRAKATSTDPDGWVVARLTPADEYRKILMEANILQWAVSLMTFTFSFIDHFIQKSLHPPPFNIPDIRFVHAAVAIVHEQPSGRTASTKSTICRSYLVEELIDEKLDGFHKFIHNGNTVSALSDSKDESLHEMADFLSFTQHVQYYKTAGMVYLSDLQGTLERLTDPQIMTSPSIGDGIDLFGDGNVPAAFAAFPAEHACNKFCAWFKLPQPDANNAGA
;
A
#
# COMPACT_ATOMS: atom_id res chain seq x y z
N MET A 1 -10.27 -21.82 4.31
CA MET A 1 -10.10 -21.66 2.85
C MET A 1 -9.04 -22.60 2.27
N ASN A 2 -9.12 -22.91 0.96
CA ASN A 2 -8.25 -23.80 0.18
C ASN A 2 -6.77 -23.37 0.22
N ARG A 3 -5.88 -24.19 0.82
CA ARG A 3 -4.41 -24.02 0.72
C ARG A 3 -3.72 -25.19 0.01
N ASP A 4 -4.46 -25.98 -0.77
CA ASP A 4 -3.89 -27.07 -1.58
C ASP A 4 -4.58 -27.17 -2.95
N SER A 5 -4.91 -26.03 -3.57
CA SER A 5 -5.27 -25.97 -4.98
C SER A 5 -4.01 -25.76 -5.81
N GLY A 6 -3.06 -26.71 -5.74
CA GLY A 6 -2.32 -27.02 -6.96
C GLY A 6 -3.38 -27.36 -8.00
N LEU A 7 -3.40 -26.65 -9.14
CA LEU A 7 -4.34 -26.93 -10.23
C LEU A 7 -4.30 -28.44 -10.53
N ILE A 8 -5.35 -29.15 -10.09
CA ILE A 8 -5.53 -30.59 -10.35
C ILE A 8 -5.95 -30.68 -11.80
N THR A 9 -5.04 -31.12 -12.66
CA THR A 9 -5.29 -31.15 -14.09
C THR A 9 -6.02 -32.42 -14.54
N GLN A 10 -5.88 -33.52 -13.80
CA GLN A 10 -6.50 -34.81 -14.13
C GLN A 10 -6.82 -35.63 -12.87
N PHE A 11 -8.01 -36.22 -12.85
CA PHE A 11 -8.34 -37.38 -12.03
C PHE A 11 -8.21 -38.62 -12.91
N THR A 12 -7.48 -39.63 -12.47
CA THR A 12 -7.52 -40.96 -13.12
C THR A 12 -8.76 -41.73 -12.67
N GLU A 13 -9.12 -42.78 -13.42
CA GLU A 13 -10.19 -43.71 -13.02
C GLU A 13 -9.91 -44.35 -11.64
N ASP A 14 -10.99 -44.65 -10.91
CA ASP A 14 -10.96 -45.27 -9.58
C ASP A 14 -10.09 -46.53 -9.59
N GLN A 15 -8.97 -46.52 -8.85
CA GLN A 15 -8.22 -47.74 -8.59
C GLN A 15 -8.52 -48.24 -7.17
N PRO A 16 -8.92 -49.51 -7.00
CA PRO A 16 -9.01 -50.09 -5.66
C PRO A 16 -7.59 -50.21 -5.08
N SER A 17 -7.41 -49.80 -3.83
CA SER A 17 -6.14 -49.99 -3.13
C SER A 17 -5.87 -51.48 -2.94
N ASN A 18 -4.68 -51.97 -3.28
CA ASN A 18 -4.27 -53.37 -3.12
C ASN A 18 -3.62 -53.65 -1.75
N VAL A 19 -3.26 -52.59 -1.01
CA VAL A 19 -2.70 -52.65 0.34
C VAL A 19 -3.31 -51.51 1.19
N VAL A 20 -3.15 -51.56 2.51
CA VAL A 20 -3.52 -50.41 3.35
C VAL A 20 -2.58 -49.26 3.00
N THR A 21 -3.14 -48.16 2.49
CA THR A 21 -2.39 -46.92 2.24
C THR A 21 -3.05 -45.77 3.01
N PHE A 22 -2.38 -44.63 3.15
CA PHE A 22 -2.98 -43.45 3.78
C PHE A 22 -3.23 -42.39 2.72
N CYS A 23 -4.33 -41.64 2.86
CA CYS A 23 -4.63 -40.53 1.96
C CYS A 23 -3.50 -39.48 1.99
N ASP A 24 -2.95 -39.17 0.82
CA ASP A 24 -1.80 -38.26 0.70
C ASP A 24 -2.15 -36.80 0.95
N ARG A 25 -3.45 -36.43 1.01
CA ARG A 25 -3.87 -35.09 1.43
C ARG A 25 -3.40 -34.83 2.86
N LEU A 26 -2.66 -33.74 3.04
CA LEU A 26 -2.06 -33.31 4.31
C LEU A 26 -3.05 -33.34 5.49
N ARG A 27 -4.31 -32.95 5.24
CA ARG A 27 -5.35 -32.85 6.27
C ARG A 27 -6.16 -34.13 6.51
N CYS A 28 -6.22 -35.03 5.53
CA CYS A 28 -7.09 -36.20 5.65
C CYS A 28 -6.38 -37.33 6.38
N LYS A 29 -5.24 -37.79 5.85
CA LYS A 29 -4.45 -38.92 6.38
C LYS A 29 -5.28 -40.16 6.78
N ALA A 30 -6.50 -40.31 6.27
CA ALA A 30 -7.35 -41.45 6.57
C ALA A 30 -6.76 -42.72 5.95
N PRO A 31 -6.82 -43.87 6.64
CA PRO A 31 -6.44 -45.15 6.05
C PRO A 31 -7.42 -45.51 4.93
N ILE A 32 -6.87 -46.00 3.82
CA ILE A 32 -7.55 -46.54 2.65
C ILE A 32 -7.31 -48.05 2.70
N ALA A 33 -8.34 -48.81 3.05
CA ALA A 33 -8.24 -50.26 3.20
C ALA A 33 -8.07 -50.95 1.83
N PRO A 34 -7.52 -52.19 1.77
CA PRO A 34 -7.51 -52.98 0.56
C PRO A 34 -8.94 -53.14 0.00
N GLY A 35 -9.12 -52.85 -1.29
CA GLY A 35 -10.42 -52.83 -1.97
C GLY A 35 -11.14 -51.48 -1.94
N GLU A 36 -10.75 -50.53 -1.08
CA GLU A 36 -11.33 -49.18 -1.10
C GLU A 36 -10.79 -48.35 -2.27
N LYS A 37 -11.66 -47.50 -2.85
CA LYS A 37 -11.31 -46.63 -3.96
C LYS A 37 -10.31 -45.55 -3.53
N ARG A 38 -9.29 -45.33 -4.37
CA ARG A 38 -8.38 -44.18 -4.27
C ARG A 38 -8.23 -43.51 -5.63
N HIS A 39 -8.02 -42.19 -5.59
CA HIS A 39 -7.86 -41.33 -6.76
C HIS A 39 -6.40 -40.91 -6.87
N TYR A 40 -5.81 -41.04 -8.05
CA TYR A 40 -4.50 -40.45 -8.32
C TYR A 40 -4.70 -39.01 -8.83
N ILE A 41 -4.04 -38.05 -8.17
CA ILE A 41 -4.07 -36.64 -8.53
C ILE A 41 -2.65 -36.17 -8.87
N THR A 42 -2.50 -35.49 -10.02
CA THR A 42 -1.24 -34.83 -10.40
C THR A 42 -1.43 -33.31 -10.35
N GLY A 43 -0.40 -32.60 -9.85
CA GLY A 43 -0.37 -31.14 -9.88
C GLY A 43 0.23 -30.64 -11.20
N TYR A 44 -0.17 -29.44 -11.64
CA TYR A 44 0.26 -28.80 -12.90
C TYR A 44 1.78 -28.81 -13.17
N ASN A 45 2.61 -28.86 -12.13
CA ASN A 45 4.09 -28.84 -12.22
C ASN A 45 4.78 -30.03 -11.51
N SER A 46 4.07 -31.09 -11.15
CA SER A 46 4.64 -32.24 -10.43
C SER A 46 4.70 -33.46 -11.33
N GLU A 47 5.90 -34.05 -11.50
CA GLU A 47 6.06 -35.35 -12.16
C GLU A 47 5.53 -36.51 -11.30
N GLU A 48 5.43 -36.30 -9.98
CA GLU A 48 4.86 -37.26 -9.03
C GLU A 48 3.45 -36.84 -8.61
N GLY A 49 2.46 -37.68 -8.88
CA GLY A 49 1.11 -37.56 -8.34
C GLY A 49 0.93 -38.22 -6.97
N LYS A 50 -0.22 -37.96 -6.35
CA LYS A 50 -0.59 -38.36 -4.99
C LYS A 50 -1.86 -39.21 -5.01
N PHE A 51 -2.00 -40.18 -4.10
CA PHE A 51 -3.21 -40.98 -3.96
C PHE A 51 -4.11 -40.46 -2.82
N VAL A 52 -5.38 -40.19 -3.12
CA VAL A 52 -6.33 -39.59 -2.15
C VAL A 52 -7.61 -40.41 -2.02
N CYS A 53 -8.20 -40.45 -0.82
CA CYS A 53 -9.42 -41.21 -0.54
C CYS A 53 -10.69 -40.49 -0.99
N ASP A 54 -11.77 -41.25 -1.23
CA ASP A 54 -13.08 -40.73 -1.67
C ASP A 54 -13.86 -39.99 -0.57
N LYS A 55 -13.62 -40.37 0.70
CA LYS A 55 -14.41 -39.96 1.89
C LYS A 55 -14.39 -38.45 2.21
N TRP A 56 -13.55 -37.65 1.54
CA TRP A 56 -13.47 -36.20 1.81
C TRP A 56 -14.63 -35.40 1.19
N ASN A 57 -15.26 -35.89 0.11
CA ASN A 57 -16.39 -35.18 -0.51
C ASN A 57 -17.68 -35.21 0.34
N GLU A 58 -17.78 -36.14 1.29
CA GLU A 58 -18.99 -36.30 2.12
C GLU A 58 -18.95 -35.48 3.42
N ALA A 59 -17.77 -34.98 3.83
CA ALA A 59 -17.60 -34.24 5.08
C ALA A 59 -17.82 -32.72 4.97
N GLY A 60 -18.18 -32.21 3.78
CA GLY A 60 -18.45 -30.78 3.57
C GLY A 60 -19.51 -30.57 2.49
N ALA A 61 -20.71 -30.18 2.93
CA ALA A 61 -21.92 -29.86 2.16
C ALA A 61 -22.73 -31.07 1.63
N SER A 62 -23.82 -31.39 2.34
CA SER A 62 -24.93 -32.20 1.81
C SER A 62 -25.65 -31.41 0.70
N ILE A 63 -25.36 -31.72 -0.56
CA ILE A 63 -26.14 -31.28 -1.72
C ILE A 63 -27.27 -32.30 -1.91
N SER A 64 -28.53 -31.84 -2.00
CA SER A 64 -29.66 -32.74 -2.17
C SER A 64 -29.66 -33.41 -3.56
N GLU A 65 -30.18 -34.63 -3.66
CA GLU A 65 -30.22 -35.41 -4.89
C GLU A 65 -31.00 -34.71 -6.04
N SER A 66 -31.87 -33.73 -5.69
CA SER A 66 -32.54 -32.86 -6.66
C SER A 66 -31.59 -31.88 -7.36
N GLN A 67 -30.62 -31.30 -6.64
CA GLN A 67 -29.63 -30.38 -7.22
C GLN A 67 -28.65 -31.11 -8.15
N VAL A 68 -28.35 -32.38 -7.87
CA VAL A 68 -27.54 -33.24 -8.75
C VAL A 68 -28.27 -33.55 -10.07
N GLN A 69 -29.60 -33.70 -10.04
CA GLN A 69 -30.38 -33.89 -11.26
C GLN A 69 -30.49 -32.63 -12.11
N ASP A 70 -30.57 -31.45 -11.50
CA ASP A 70 -30.63 -30.18 -12.24
C ASP A 70 -29.28 -29.86 -12.91
N ILE A 71 -28.16 -30.11 -12.24
CA ILE A 71 -26.82 -29.98 -12.83
C ILE A 71 -26.62 -30.95 -14.00
N ARG A 72 -27.11 -32.20 -13.89
CA ARG A 72 -27.09 -33.16 -15.01
C ARG A 72 -27.95 -32.72 -16.18
N ARG A 73 -29.03 -31.97 -15.93
CA ARG A 73 -29.91 -31.43 -16.97
C ARG A 73 -29.22 -30.28 -17.73
N ASP A 74 -28.50 -29.42 -17.01
CA ASP A 74 -27.79 -28.27 -17.58
C ASP A 74 -26.52 -28.65 -18.36
N VAL A 75 -25.75 -29.64 -17.87
CA VAL A 75 -24.56 -30.14 -18.59
C VAL A 75 -24.94 -30.83 -19.90
N ASN A 76 -26.09 -31.50 -19.95
CA ASN A 76 -26.62 -32.09 -21.18
C ASN A 76 -27.19 -31.04 -22.16
N ALA A 77 -27.65 -29.89 -21.65
CA ALA A 77 -28.07 -28.76 -22.49
C ALA A 77 -26.87 -28.03 -23.12
N GLY A 78 -25.74 -27.93 -22.41
CA GLY A 78 -24.52 -27.25 -22.86
C GLY A 78 -23.73 -27.95 -23.97
N ARG A 79 -23.82 -29.29 -24.10
CA ARG A 79 -23.06 -30.06 -25.11
C ARG A 79 -23.56 -29.93 -26.56
N LYS A 80 -24.67 -29.25 -26.83
CA LYS A 80 -25.30 -29.20 -28.17
C LYS A 80 -24.97 -28.00 -29.06
N LYS A 81 -24.12 -27.05 -28.68
CA LYS A 81 -23.80 -25.90 -29.55
C LYS A 81 -22.32 -25.57 -29.56
N GLY A 82 -21.58 -26.21 -30.46
CA GLY A 82 -20.25 -25.77 -30.89
C GLY A 82 -20.27 -25.42 -32.39
N ALA A 83 -19.92 -24.17 -32.73
CA ALA A 83 -19.47 -23.77 -34.05
C ALA A 83 -18.46 -22.62 -33.93
N PRO A 84 -17.37 -22.60 -34.72
CA PRO A 84 -16.31 -21.59 -34.61
C PRO A 84 -16.62 -20.34 -35.45
N LEU A 85 -16.28 -19.16 -34.92
CA LEU A 85 -16.39 -17.89 -35.65
C LEU A 85 -15.17 -17.68 -36.56
N SER A 86 -15.48 -17.45 -37.82
CA SER A 86 -14.57 -17.11 -38.91
C SER A 86 -14.28 -15.61 -38.91
N VAL A 87 -13.00 -15.27 -39.09
CA VAL A 87 -12.49 -13.91 -39.29
C VAL A 87 -12.97 -13.38 -40.64
N ARG A 88 -13.63 -12.21 -40.66
CA ARG A 88 -13.83 -11.42 -41.88
C ARG A 88 -13.37 -9.99 -41.69
N GLN A 89 -12.48 -9.58 -42.60
CA GLN A 89 -12.07 -8.20 -42.87
C GLN A 89 -13.30 -7.35 -43.26
N VAL A 90 -13.31 -6.09 -42.82
CA VAL A 90 -14.24 -5.06 -43.35
C VAL A 90 -13.42 -3.95 -43.98
N THR A 91 -13.67 -3.75 -45.27
CA THR A 91 -13.16 -2.69 -46.14
C THR A 91 -13.91 -1.38 -45.89
N ALA A 92 -13.18 -0.26 -45.98
CA ALA A 92 -13.71 1.09 -45.89
C ALA A 92 -14.52 1.50 -47.15
N ILE A 93 -15.65 2.17 -46.93
CA ILE A 93 -16.40 3.04 -47.86
C ILE A 93 -17.03 4.09 -46.91
N GLY A 94 -17.03 5.41 -47.11
CA GLY A 94 -16.82 6.31 -48.24
C GLY A 94 -17.74 7.52 -47.95
N ASN A 95 -17.18 8.73 -47.99
CA ASN A 95 -17.85 10.00 -47.65
C ASN A 95 -19.11 10.26 -48.48
N ILE A 96 -20.12 10.89 -47.86
CA ILE A 96 -21.10 11.75 -48.55
C ILE A 96 -21.30 13.02 -47.71
N ASP A 97 -21.08 14.16 -48.38
CA ASP A 97 -21.33 15.52 -47.94
C ASP A 97 -22.81 15.80 -47.63
N GLY A 98 -23.05 16.72 -46.70
CA GLY A 98 -24.39 17.22 -46.40
C GLY A 98 -24.36 18.47 -45.53
N SER A 99 -24.32 19.62 -46.18
CA SER A 99 -24.41 20.96 -45.61
C SER A 99 -25.76 21.27 -44.95
N ALA A 100 -25.72 22.29 -44.08
CA ALA A 100 -26.77 23.24 -43.71
C ALA A 100 -27.64 22.94 -42.47
N GLY A 101 -27.80 23.98 -41.63
CA GLY A 101 -28.94 24.12 -40.74
C GLY A 101 -28.62 24.48 -39.29
N HIS A 102 -28.20 25.72 -39.04
CA HIS A 102 -28.33 26.36 -37.72
C HIS A 102 -29.82 26.46 -37.34
N PRO A 103 -30.17 26.28 -36.05
CA PRO A 103 -31.19 27.12 -35.45
C PRO A 103 -30.67 27.85 -34.22
N GLN A 104 -30.78 29.18 -34.28
CA GLN A 104 -30.72 30.08 -33.14
C GLN A 104 -31.95 29.82 -32.25
N PHE A 105 -31.73 29.52 -30.97
CA PHE A 105 -32.77 29.64 -29.96
C PHE A 105 -32.75 31.06 -29.39
N MET A 106 -33.80 31.82 -29.68
CA MET A 106 -34.08 33.10 -29.05
C MET A 106 -34.64 32.89 -27.65
N LEU A 107 -34.05 33.59 -26.68
CA LEU A 107 -34.61 33.79 -25.34
C LEU A 107 -35.64 34.95 -25.39
N PRO A 108 -36.82 34.82 -24.77
CA PRO A 108 -37.70 35.95 -24.55
C PRO A 108 -37.32 36.74 -23.28
N PRO A 109 -37.65 38.05 -23.21
CA PRO A 109 -37.18 38.95 -22.17
C PRO A 109 -37.98 38.83 -20.86
N LEU A 110 -37.26 39.01 -19.75
CA LEU A 110 -37.79 39.16 -18.39
C LEU A 110 -38.60 40.46 -18.27
N GLN A 111 -39.91 40.34 -18.04
CA GLN A 111 -40.76 41.41 -17.54
C GLN A 111 -40.85 41.34 -16.02
N SER A 112 -40.63 42.50 -15.38
CA SER A 112 -40.76 42.75 -13.96
C SER A 112 -42.24 42.79 -13.54
N HIS A 113 -42.65 41.86 -12.67
CA HIS A 113 -43.89 41.99 -11.90
C HIS A 113 -43.60 41.93 -10.40
N SER A 114 -43.78 43.08 -9.78
CA SER A 114 -43.94 43.31 -8.35
C SER A 114 -45.25 42.67 -7.86
N GLY A 115 -45.15 41.61 -7.08
CA GLY A 115 -46.28 41.00 -6.38
C GLY A 115 -45.80 40.44 -5.05
N GLY A 116 -46.21 41.09 -3.95
CA GLY A 116 -45.87 40.68 -2.59
C GLY A 116 -46.57 39.38 -2.22
N PHE A 117 -45.78 38.41 -1.76
CA PHE A 117 -46.27 37.21 -1.09
C PHE A 117 -45.83 37.25 0.38
N MET A 118 -46.81 37.17 1.28
CA MET A 118 -46.60 36.97 2.71
C MET A 118 -45.96 35.60 2.95
N LEU A 119 -44.85 35.57 3.68
CA LEU A 119 -44.26 34.33 4.20
C LEU A 119 -45.08 33.82 5.40
N PRO A 120 -45.30 32.50 5.52
CA PRO A 120 -45.79 31.90 6.76
C PRO A 120 -44.69 31.95 7.85
N PRO A 121 -45.06 31.97 9.14
CA PRO A 121 -44.09 32.02 10.23
C PRO A 121 -43.27 30.72 10.33
N PRO A 122 -42.03 30.78 10.83
CA PRO A 122 -41.18 29.60 10.97
C PRO A 122 -41.72 28.65 12.04
N PRO A 123 -41.53 27.32 11.88
CA PRO A 123 -41.88 26.35 12.90
C PRO A 123 -41.01 26.54 14.16
N SER A 124 -41.68 26.52 15.30
CA SER A 124 -41.11 26.52 16.65
C SER A 124 -40.06 25.41 16.84
N GLN A 125 -38.89 25.79 17.36
CA GLN A 125 -37.81 24.88 17.73
C GLN A 125 -38.23 23.89 18.83
N PRO A 126 -37.72 22.66 18.83
CA PRO A 126 -37.92 21.72 19.94
C PRO A 126 -37.14 22.14 21.18
N HIS A 127 -37.85 22.18 22.30
CA HIS A 127 -37.32 22.46 23.63
C HIS A 127 -36.44 21.27 24.09
N VAL A 128 -35.12 21.45 24.14
CA VAL A 128 -34.21 20.48 24.75
C VAL A 128 -34.06 20.83 26.23
N SER A 129 -34.67 20.02 27.09
CA SER A 129 -34.51 20.08 28.54
C SER A 129 -33.23 19.34 28.96
N VAL A 130 -32.30 20.06 29.59
CA VAL A 130 -31.10 19.48 30.22
C VAL A 130 -31.46 19.06 31.65
N PRO A 131 -31.21 17.80 32.07
CA PRO A 131 -31.47 17.39 33.45
C PRO A 131 -30.55 18.12 34.44
N THR A 132 -31.15 18.88 35.36
CA THR A 132 -30.48 19.47 36.52
C THR A 132 -30.19 18.41 37.57
N THR A 133 -29.00 17.79 37.51
CA THR A 133 -28.45 16.96 38.59
C THR A 133 -26.98 17.30 38.89
N TRP A 134 -26.64 18.60 38.99
CA TRP A 134 -25.39 19.06 39.59
C TRP A 134 -25.60 20.35 40.40
N ARG A 135 -26.51 20.32 41.37
CA ARG A 135 -26.56 21.31 42.45
C ARG A 135 -26.19 20.66 43.76
N TYR A 136 -24.90 20.75 44.09
CA TYR A 136 -24.40 20.54 45.45
C TYR A 136 -24.76 21.79 46.27
N THR A 137 -25.88 21.76 46.98
CA THR A 137 -26.17 22.72 48.05
C THR A 137 -25.90 22.04 49.38
N GLY A 138 -25.01 22.66 50.14
CA GLY A 138 -24.49 22.13 51.39
C GLY A 138 -25.53 21.96 52.48
N PHE A 139 -25.25 20.98 53.34
CA PHE A 139 -25.82 20.94 54.69
C PHE A 139 -24.69 20.79 55.70
N SER A 140 -24.70 21.77 56.60
CA SER A 140 -24.09 21.85 57.92
C SER A 140 -24.14 20.52 58.67
N GLN A 141 -22.99 20.06 59.17
CA GLN A 141 -22.93 19.12 60.30
C GLN A 141 -22.64 19.85 61.61
N GLN A 142 -23.25 19.36 62.67
CA GLN A 142 -22.72 19.40 64.03
C GLN A 142 -22.86 18.00 64.67
N PRO A 143 -22.08 17.67 65.71
CA PRO A 143 -21.18 16.52 65.64
C PRO A 143 -21.50 15.38 66.62
N THR A 144 -20.96 14.20 66.36
CA THR A 144 -20.67 13.19 67.39
C THR A 144 -19.29 12.57 67.19
N LEU A 145 -18.74 12.14 68.34
CA LEU A 145 -17.35 11.95 68.70
C LEU A 145 -16.59 10.77 68.05
N ASN A 146 -15.26 10.93 68.10
CA ASN A 146 -14.20 9.91 68.29
C ASN A 146 -13.78 9.03 67.09
N GLN A 147 -12.79 9.52 66.31
CA GLN A 147 -11.65 8.72 65.84
C GLN A 147 -10.39 9.60 65.66
N PRO A 148 -9.18 9.10 65.98
CA PRO A 148 -7.93 9.84 65.77
C PRO A 148 -7.59 9.92 64.28
N ALA A 149 -7.57 11.15 63.74
CA ALA A 149 -7.25 11.43 62.36
C ALA A 149 -5.75 11.27 62.09
N TYR A 150 -5.41 10.40 61.14
CA TYR A 150 -4.11 10.42 60.45
C TYR A 150 -3.95 11.74 59.67
N PRO A 151 -2.73 12.29 59.56
CA PRO A 151 -2.52 13.51 58.79
C PRO A 151 -2.92 13.28 57.32
N PRO A 152 -3.63 14.25 56.70
CA PRO A 152 -4.03 14.12 55.30
C PRO A 152 -2.79 14.04 54.43
N GLN A 153 -2.61 12.90 53.75
CA GLN A 153 -1.67 12.78 52.64
C GLN A 153 -2.05 13.84 51.61
N MET A 154 -1.21 14.87 51.48
CA MET A 154 -1.29 15.82 50.39
C MET A 154 -1.15 15.03 49.08
N TYR A 155 -2.25 14.93 48.33
CA TYR A 155 -2.23 14.56 46.90
C TYR A 155 -1.57 15.71 46.13
N GLY A 156 -0.24 15.82 46.26
CA GLY A 156 0.59 16.71 45.48
C GLY A 156 0.75 16.12 44.07
N TYR A 157 0.27 16.87 43.08
CA TYR A 157 0.61 16.79 41.65
C TYR A 157 0.64 15.38 41.04
N SER A 158 -0.44 15.00 40.36
CA SER A 158 -0.48 13.78 39.54
C SER A 158 0.63 13.78 38.47
N SER A 159 1.02 12.60 37.98
CA SER A 159 1.97 12.45 36.86
C SER A 159 1.57 13.27 35.63
N ALA A 160 0.27 13.50 35.41
CA ALA A 160 -0.26 14.37 34.37
C ALA A 160 0.19 15.84 34.49
N HIS A 161 0.45 16.33 35.71
CA HIS A 161 0.94 17.69 35.94
C HIS A 161 2.42 17.86 35.52
N SER A 162 3.22 16.79 35.61
CA SER A 162 4.62 16.81 35.12
C SER A 162 4.70 16.99 33.60
N GLN A 163 3.71 16.47 32.86
CA GLN A 163 3.60 16.59 31.41
C GLN A 163 2.96 17.91 30.95
N TYR A 164 2.29 18.64 31.85
CA TYR A 164 1.54 19.86 31.49
C TYR A 164 2.43 20.91 30.81
N ARG A 165 3.67 21.09 31.25
CA ARG A 165 4.60 22.07 30.65
C ARG A 165 5.00 21.67 29.23
N ALA A 166 5.27 20.39 29.00
CA ALA A 166 5.61 19.85 27.69
C ALA A 166 4.39 19.89 26.74
N ASN A 167 3.22 19.48 27.22
CA ASN A 167 1.97 19.54 26.46
C ASN A 167 1.56 20.97 26.13
N ARG A 168 1.76 21.94 27.02
CA ARG A 168 1.51 23.35 26.74
C ARG A 168 2.48 23.93 25.72
N GLN A 169 3.75 23.52 25.70
CA GLN A 169 4.69 23.91 24.64
C GLN A 169 4.31 23.29 23.29
N LEU A 170 3.91 22.02 23.28
CA LEU A 170 3.43 21.31 22.08
C LEU A 170 2.13 21.92 21.53
N TRP A 171 1.17 22.25 22.39
CA TRP A 171 -0.07 22.91 21.99
C TRP A 171 0.17 24.36 21.57
N GLY A 172 1.11 25.05 22.22
CA GLY A 172 1.57 26.37 21.79
C GLY A 172 2.15 26.32 20.38
N SER A 173 3.06 25.39 20.09
CA SER A 173 3.64 25.26 18.75
C SER A 173 2.60 24.89 17.69
N ARG A 174 1.63 24.03 18.02
CA ARG A 174 0.51 23.67 17.13
C ARG A 174 -0.47 24.82 16.89
N ALA A 175 -0.79 25.61 17.91
CA ALA A 175 -1.72 26.74 17.78
C ALA A 175 -1.16 27.87 16.90
N TYR A 176 0.16 27.99 16.82
CA TYR A 176 0.85 28.93 15.92
C TYR A 176 1.27 28.30 14.59
N GLN A 177 0.95 27.03 14.33
CA GLN A 177 1.20 26.40 13.04
C GLN A 177 0.20 26.98 12.05
N SER A 178 0.66 27.96 11.26
CA SER A 178 -0.10 28.59 10.19
C SER A 178 -0.74 27.53 9.28
N VAL A 179 -2.01 27.72 8.90
CA VAL A 179 -2.73 26.86 7.93
C VAL A 179 -2.04 26.83 6.55
N LEU A 180 -1.15 27.79 6.29
CA LEU A 180 -0.23 27.78 5.16
C LEU A 180 1.09 27.19 5.63
N GLU A 181 1.54 26.11 4.99
CA GLU A 181 2.85 25.52 5.27
C GLU A 181 3.94 26.60 5.03
N ASP A 182 4.57 27.05 6.11
CA ASP A 182 5.64 28.05 6.04
C ASP A 182 6.92 27.39 5.55
N PHE A 183 7.44 27.84 4.40
CA PHE A 183 8.68 27.34 3.82
C PHE A 183 9.82 28.38 3.88
N ILE A 184 10.99 27.91 4.29
CA ILE A 184 12.25 28.64 4.30
C ILE A 184 13.19 28.11 3.23
N THR A 185 14.17 28.93 2.85
CA THR A 185 15.23 28.54 1.94
C THR A 185 16.48 28.21 2.73
N VAL A 186 17.02 27.01 2.52
CA VAL A 186 18.28 26.55 3.10
C VAL A 186 19.29 26.33 2.00
N LYS A 187 20.52 26.79 2.20
CA LYS A 187 21.65 26.57 1.30
C LYS A 187 22.59 25.58 1.95
N TYR A 188 22.68 24.38 1.40
CA TYR A 188 23.58 23.34 1.85
C TYR A 188 24.96 23.51 1.21
N LYS A 189 26.02 23.29 2.00
CA LYS A 189 27.42 23.22 1.56
C LYS A 189 28.05 21.93 2.06
N VAL A 190 28.95 21.32 1.30
CA VAL A 190 29.77 20.20 1.80
C VAL A 190 31.10 20.75 2.26
N LEU A 191 31.42 20.52 3.53
CA LEU A 191 32.66 21.00 4.15
C LEU A 191 33.46 19.83 4.68
N ARG A 192 34.78 19.96 4.70
CA ARG A 192 35.66 19.05 5.43
C ARG A 192 36.09 19.67 6.74
N GLU A 193 36.20 18.85 7.77
CA GLU A 193 36.87 19.26 8.99
C GLU A 193 38.38 19.42 8.77
N VAL A 194 38.96 20.42 9.42
CA VAL A 194 40.40 20.61 9.47
C VAL A 194 40.79 20.60 10.96
N PRO A 195 41.67 19.69 11.39
CA PRO A 195 42.10 19.64 12.78
C PRO A 195 42.57 21.01 13.27
N GLY A 196 42.02 21.44 14.41
CA GLY A 196 42.33 22.74 15.01
C GLY A 196 41.63 23.96 14.38
N LYS A 197 40.69 23.78 13.44
CA LYS A 197 39.88 24.88 12.89
C LYS A 197 38.38 24.64 13.14
N ASP A 198 37.72 25.64 13.73
CA ASP A 198 36.27 25.61 13.96
C ASP A 198 35.45 25.70 12.67
N LYS A 199 36.04 26.27 11.62
CA LYS A 199 35.40 26.44 10.31
C LYS A 199 35.90 25.36 9.35
N GLY A 200 34.96 24.60 8.81
CA GLY A 200 35.25 23.64 7.75
C GLY A 200 35.71 24.33 6.48
N VAL A 201 36.44 23.60 5.64
CA VAL A 201 36.87 24.06 4.32
C VAL A 201 35.87 23.53 3.29
N LEU A 202 35.38 24.40 2.41
CA LEU A 202 34.44 24.01 1.36
C LEU A 202 35.09 22.95 0.46
N VAL A 203 34.40 21.83 0.27
CA VAL A 203 34.84 20.77 -0.63
C VAL A 203 34.48 21.19 -2.05
N ARG A 204 35.49 21.66 -2.79
CA ARG A 204 35.34 22.18 -4.16
C ARG A 204 34.29 23.31 -4.18
N ASN A 205 33.25 23.18 -5.01
CA ASN A 205 32.10 24.09 -5.11
C ASN A 205 30.78 23.35 -4.82
N LEU A 206 30.80 22.37 -3.92
CA LEU A 206 29.61 21.59 -3.57
C LEU A 206 28.64 22.41 -2.72
N VAL A 207 27.73 23.09 -3.42
CA VAL A 207 26.70 23.96 -2.85
C VAL A 207 25.39 23.73 -3.60
N GLU A 208 24.27 23.66 -2.87
CA GLU A 208 22.92 23.57 -3.45
C GLU A 208 21.89 24.27 -2.55
N GLY A 209 20.90 24.91 -3.17
CA GLY A 209 19.81 25.58 -2.46
C GLY A 209 18.55 24.72 -2.46
N ASN A 210 17.91 24.59 -1.29
CA ASN A 210 16.59 23.99 -1.18
C ASN A 210 15.59 25.05 -0.70
N PRO A 211 14.69 25.54 -1.59
CA PRO A 211 13.71 26.58 -1.25
C PRO A 211 12.48 26.06 -0.50
N ASN A 212 12.33 24.73 -0.36
CA ASN A 212 11.13 24.05 0.10
C ASN A 212 11.35 23.32 1.42
N ILE A 213 12.14 23.92 2.32
CA ILE A 213 12.31 23.38 3.68
C ILE A 213 11.21 23.94 4.55
N LYS A 214 10.45 23.08 5.22
CA LYS A 214 9.43 23.54 6.17
C LYS A 214 10.10 24.29 7.32
N ALA A 215 9.52 25.41 7.73
CA ALA A 215 10.06 26.22 8.82
C ALA A 215 10.02 25.48 10.17
N ASP A 216 9.13 24.49 10.30
CA ASP A 216 9.03 23.59 11.44
C ASP A 216 9.99 22.38 11.37
N ALA A 217 10.88 22.31 10.37
CA ALA A 217 11.85 21.24 10.23
C ALA A 217 12.73 21.10 11.48
N THR A 218 12.88 19.86 11.93
CA THR A 218 13.73 19.48 13.06
C THR A 218 15.19 19.27 12.60
N PRO A 219 16.17 19.24 13.52
CA PRO A 219 17.56 18.98 13.17
C PRO A 219 17.76 17.71 12.33
N LEU A 220 17.05 16.63 12.66
CA LEU A 220 17.10 15.38 11.93
C LEU A 220 16.53 15.51 10.51
N SER A 221 15.34 16.11 10.34
CA SER A 221 14.74 16.25 9.01
C SER A 221 15.54 17.19 8.11
N LEU A 222 16.24 18.17 8.69
CA LEU A 222 17.23 19.00 8.00
C LEU A 222 18.44 18.19 7.54
N ARG A 223 18.95 17.25 8.34
CA ARG A 223 20.08 16.37 7.96
C ARG A 223 19.71 15.51 6.76
N VAL A 224 18.57 14.83 6.85
CA VAL A 224 18.06 13.98 5.76
C VAL A 224 17.83 14.79 4.50
N SER A 225 17.20 15.97 4.62
CA SER A 225 17.00 16.88 3.49
C SER A 225 18.31 17.35 2.88
N GLY A 226 19.31 17.68 3.69
CA GLY A 226 20.64 18.09 3.25
C GLY A 226 21.36 16.99 2.48
N ILE A 227 21.38 15.77 3.01
CA ILE A 227 21.98 14.60 2.34
C ILE A 227 21.30 14.38 1.00
N LYS A 228 19.97 14.23 0.98
CA LYS A 228 19.20 14.03 -0.25
C LYS A 228 19.42 15.13 -1.29
N THR A 229 19.56 16.38 -0.85
CA THR A 229 19.80 17.52 -1.74
C THR A 229 21.22 17.48 -2.34
N MET A 230 22.22 17.01 -1.59
CA MET A 230 23.62 17.03 -2.00
C MET A 230 24.14 15.72 -2.59
N GLU A 231 23.42 14.61 -2.38
CA GLU A 231 23.84 13.24 -2.70
C GLU A 231 24.37 13.09 -4.14
N ALA A 232 23.57 13.47 -5.13
CA ALA A 232 23.97 13.36 -6.54
C ALA A 232 25.24 14.17 -6.88
N LYS A 233 25.40 15.36 -6.28
CA LYS A 233 26.60 16.19 -6.48
C LYS A 233 27.83 15.61 -5.79
N ILE A 234 27.63 15.07 -4.59
CA ILE A 234 28.68 14.40 -3.83
C ILE A 234 29.16 13.17 -4.59
N PHE A 235 28.25 12.29 -5.04
CA PHE A 235 28.59 11.11 -5.83
C PHE A 235 29.29 11.46 -7.15
N SER A 236 28.82 12.49 -7.85
CA SER A 236 29.50 12.95 -9.07
C SER A 236 30.90 13.49 -8.78
N ALA A 237 31.09 14.23 -7.68
CA ALA A 237 32.39 14.77 -7.32
C ALA A 237 33.37 13.69 -6.80
N LEU A 238 32.86 12.68 -6.11
CA LEU A 238 33.61 11.63 -5.43
C LEU A 238 33.34 10.26 -6.07
N GLU A 239 33.16 10.24 -7.40
CA GLU A 239 32.79 9.06 -8.17
C GLU A 239 33.74 7.90 -7.88
N GLY A 240 33.17 6.82 -7.33
CA GLY A 240 33.84 5.56 -6.97
C GLY A 240 34.31 5.46 -5.51
N PHE A 241 34.14 6.51 -4.69
CA PHE A 241 34.48 6.47 -3.27
C PHE A 241 33.25 6.09 -2.40
N PRO A 242 33.35 5.09 -1.50
CA PRO A 242 32.27 4.72 -0.60
C PRO A 242 32.16 5.69 0.59
N ILE A 243 31.24 6.64 0.51
CA ILE A 243 31.00 7.62 1.57
C ILE A 243 30.21 6.99 2.72
N ASN A 244 30.68 7.20 3.94
CA ASN A 244 29.96 6.87 5.16
C ASN A 244 29.09 8.07 5.57
N TRP A 245 27.80 8.00 5.24
CA TRP A 245 26.81 9.04 5.53
C TRP A 245 26.52 9.22 7.02
N ASP A 246 26.68 8.17 7.82
CA ASP A 246 26.45 8.21 9.27
C ASP A 246 27.47 9.11 9.98
N ARG A 247 28.69 9.18 9.43
CA ARG A 247 29.77 10.06 9.90
C ARG A 247 29.63 11.51 9.46
N ILE A 248 28.68 11.84 8.57
CA ILE A 248 28.48 13.23 8.12
C ILE A 248 27.60 13.98 9.13
N VAL A 249 28.16 15.06 9.69
CA VAL A 249 27.50 15.91 10.69
C VAL A 249 26.91 17.15 10.03
N LEU A 250 25.65 17.48 10.35
CA LEU A 250 25.03 18.71 9.90
C LEU A 250 25.33 19.85 10.89
N ARG A 251 25.89 20.97 10.40
CA ARG A 251 26.12 22.17 11.22
C ARG A 251 25.55 23.43 10.59
N GLU A 252 25.09 24.37 11.40
CA GLU A 252 24.84 25.73 10.93
C GLU A 252 26.16 26.47 10.74
N ILE A 253 26.42 26.98 9.53
CA ILE A 253 27.71 27.59 9.19
C ILE A 253 27.89 28.95 9.88
N THR A 254 26.82 29.73 9.99
CA THR A 254 26.88 31.10 10.54
C THR A 254 27.27 31.12 12.02
N ASN A 255 26.76 30.16 12.79
CA ASN A 255 26.91 30.10 14.24
C ASN A 255 27.79 28.94 14.72
N SER A 256 28.32 28.12 13.79
CA SER A 256 29.04 26.88 14.09
C SER A 256 28.29 25.92 15.04
N VAL A 257 26.96 25.86 14.94
CA VAL A 257 26.12 25.01 15.79
C VAL A 257 26.03 23.61 15.18
N ASP A 258 26.34 22.58 15.97
CA ASP A 258 26.17 21.18 15.59
C ASP A 258 24.72 20.73 15.82
N LEU A 259 23.99 20.49 14.74
CA LEU A 259 22.56 20.15 14.80
C LEU A 259 22.32 18.77 15.42
N SER A 260 23.33 17.89 15.51
CA SER A 260 23.19 16.62 16.24
C SER A 260 23.07 16.78 17.75
N ARG A 261 23.49 17.93 18.28
CA ARG A 261 23.41 18.27 19.72
C ARG A 261 22.14 19.06 20.08
N GLU A 262 21.38 19.46 19.06
CA GLU A 262 20.12 20.16 19.24
C GLU A 262 18.98 19.17 19.52
N PRO A 263 17.93 19.56 20.27
CA PRO A 263 16.81 18.68 20.55
C PRO A 263 16.17 18.14 19.24
N PRO A 264 16.12 16.82 19.02
CA PRO A 264 15.78 16.23 17.72
C PRO A 264 14.33 16.44 17.29
N HIS A 265 13.45 16.82 18.22
CA HIS A 265 12.02 17.02 17.98
C HIS A 265 11.59 18.49 18.01
N VAL A 266 12.52 19.43 18.20
CA VAL A 266 12.20 20.86 18.26
C VAL A 266 12.49 21.50 16.90
N PRO A 267 11.54 22.25 16.31
CA PRO A 267 11.79 23.03 15.11
C PRO A 267 13.02 23.95 15.23
N TYR A 268 13.99 23.77 14.34
CA TYR A 268 15.28 24.47 14.45
C TYR A 268 15.19 25.94 14.02
N PHE A 269 14.45 26.24 12.94
CA PHE A 269 14.38 27.58 12.37
C PHE A 269 13.14 28.38 12.75
N TYR A 270 12.08 27.73 13.21
CA TYR A 270 10.77 28.36 13.38
C TYR A 270 10.83 29.61 14.27
N ALA A 271 11.39 29.48 15.47
CA ALA A 271 11.52 30.58 16.42
C ALA A 271 12.35 31.77 15.87
N ARG A 272 13.28 31.50 14.95
CA ARG A 272 14.15 32.52 14.31
C ARG A 272 13.45 33.27 13.19
N CYS A 273 12.38 32.71 12.65
CA CYS A 273 11.57 33.32 11.60
C CYS A 273 10.36 34.08 12.17
N LEU A 274 10.08 33.97 13.46
CA LEU A 274 9.03 34.75 14.11
C LEU A 274 9.53 36.17 14.37
N THR A 275 8.82 37.17 13.84
CA THR A 275 9.12 38.59 14.07
C THR A 275 7.96 39.29 14.76
N GLY A 276 8.29 40.31 15.56
CA GLY A 276 7.33 41.06 16.36
C GLY A 276 7.67 40.97 17.84
N LYS A 277 8.03 42.11 18.46
CA LYS A 277 7.89 42.23 19.92
C LYS A 277 6.39 42.34 20.18
N PRO A 278 5.82 41.66 21.19
CA PRO A 278 4.45 41.91 21.62
C PRO A 278 4.37 43.36 22.14
N ARG A 279 4.17 44.32 21.24
CA ARG A 279 3.93 45.73 21.54
C ARG A 279 2.48 46.01 21.21
N GLY A 280 1.63 45.68 22.17
CA GLY A 280 0.17 45.76 22.11
C GLY A 280 -0.46 44.57 22.85
N LYS A 281 -1.70 44.72 23.34
CA LYS A 281 -2.41 43.64 24.05
C LYS A 281 -2.69 42.42 23.17
N ASP A 282 -2.60 42.54 21.84
CA ASP A 282 -3.01 41.51 20.88
C ASP A 282 -1.96 41.17 19.80
N GLY A 283 -0.71 41.59 19.95
CA GLY A 283 0.32 41.43 18.91
C GLY A 283 0.91 40.01 18.87
N ALA A 284 0.21 39.07 18.22
CA ALA A 284 0.75 37.73 17.95
C ALA A 284 2.03 37.80 17.09
N PRO A 285 3.07 36.99 17.40
CA PRO A 285 4.26 36.92 16.56
C PRO A 285 3.88 36.46 15.15
N THR A 286 4.39 37.13 14.13
CA THR A 286 4.14 36.78 12.73
C THR A 286 5.35 36.10 12.13
N PHE A 287 5.11 35.02 11.40
CA PHE A 287 6.14 34.38 10.61
C PHE A 287 6.61 35.31 9.49
N LYS A 288 7.91 35.55 9.43
CA LYS A 288 8.56 36.31 8.36
C LYS A 288 9.66 35.47 7.75
N LYS A 289 9.46 35.07 6.50
CA LYS A 289 10.47 34.35 5.72
C LYS A 289 11.78 35.15 5.70
N PRO A 290 12.92 34.55 6.06
CA PRO A 290 14.21 35.22 5.99
C PRO A 290 14.54 35.67 4.57
N THR A 291 15.10 36.88 4.43
CA THR A 291 15.53 37.41 3.13
C THR A 291 16.81 36.75 2.63
N LYS A 292 17.67 36.30 3.55
CA LYS A 292 18.86 35.50 3.25
C LYS A 292 18.59 34.04 3.60
N PRO A 293 18.91 33.08 2.70
CA PRO A 293 18.85 31.66 3.04
C PRO A 293 19.69 31.34 4.27
N PHE A 294 19.22 30.40 5.10
CA PHE A 294 20.08 29.81 6.12
C PHE A 294 21.17 28.98 5.45
N GLU A 295 22.38 28.98 6.01
CA GLU A 295 23.49 28.19 5.48
C GLU A 295 23.79 27.02 6.40
N LEU A 296 23.58 25.80 5.89
CA LEU A 296 23.90 24.56 6.58
C LEU A 296 25.06 23.85 5.88
N GLY A 297 25.92 23.22 6.67
CA GLY A 297 27.10 22.49 6.23
C GLY A 297 26.97 21.01 6.54
N LEU A 298 27.16 20.15 5.55
CA LEU A 298 27.43 18.73 5.72
C LEU A 298 28.93 18.56 5.93
N TYR A 299 29.35 18.32 7.17
CA TYR A 299 30.74 18.18 7.56
C TYR A 299 31.18 16.72 7.41
N ILE A 300 32.15 16.51 6.51
CA ILE A 300 32.92 15.27 6.42
C ILE A 300 34.02 15.36 7.47
N ASP A 301 34.05 14.41 8.40
CA ASP A 301 35.08 14.37 9.41
C ASP A 301 36.48 14.13 8.82
N PHE A 302 37.49 14.36 9.65
CA PHE A 302 38.89 14.33 9.23
C PHE A 302 39.31 12.97 8.66
N ASP A 303 38.97 11.85 9.31
CA ASP A 303 39.44 10.53 8.88
C ASP A 303 38.81 10.12 7.54
N GLN A 304 37.50 10.38 7.38
CA GLN A 304 36.82 10.10 6.13
C GLN A 304 37.37 10.98 5.00
N TRP A 305 37.68 12.25 5.30
CA TRP A 305 38.29 13.15 4.34
C TRP A 305 39.70 12.71 3.92
N GLU A 306 40.54 12.23 4.84
CA GLU A 306 41.86 11.68 4.52
C GLU A 306 41.74 10.47 3.57
N GLY A 307 40.73 9.61 3.78
CA GLY A 307 40.39 8.54 2.85
C GLY A 307 40.03 9.04 1.45
N ILE A 308 39.23 10.12 1.37
CA ILE A 308 38.86 10.77 0.10
C ILE A 308 40.10 11.34 -0.60
N GLU A 309 40.99 12.03 0.12
CA GLU A 309 42.21 12.60 -0.47
C GLU A 309 43.13 11.51 -1.03
N ARG A 310 43.32 10.41 -0.32
CA ARG A 310 44.10 9.26 -0.81
C ARG A 310 43.47 8.66 -2.08
N TYR A 311 42.16 8.49 -2.09
CA TYR A 311 41.43 7.98 -3.25
C TYR A 311 41.58 8.90 -4.48
N LEU A 312 41.39 10.20 -4.31
CA LEU A 312 41.50 11.17 -5.39
C LEU A 312 42.92 11.23 -5.95
N THR A 313 43.93 11.21 -5.07
CA THR A 313 45.35 11.18 -5.47
C THR A 313 45.66 9.92 -6.28
N GLN A 314 45.18 8.75 -5.85
CA GLN A 314 45.37 7.51 -6.61
C GLN A 314 44.69 7.55 -7.98
N LYS A 315 43.46 8.09 -8.05
CA LYS A 315 42.72 8.25 -9.31
C LYS A 315 43.44 9.16 -10.30
N GLU A 316 44.14 10.19 -9.81
CA GLU A 316 44.99 11.07 -10.63
C GLU A 316 46.23 10.34 -11.14
N ILE A 317 46.95 9.61 -10.27
CA ILE A 317 48.11 8.80 -10.64
C ILE A 317 47.74 7.76 -11.71
N ASP A 318 46.63 7.04 -11.53
CA ASP A 318 46.15 6.04 -12.49
C ASP A 318 45.79 6.66 -13.84
N LYS A 319 45.26 7.89 -13.84
CA LYS A 319 44.91 8.63 -15.06
C LYS A 319 46.16 9.09 -15.81
N GLU A 320 47.18 9.56 -15.10
CA GLU A 320 48.47 9.93 -15.69
C GLU A 320 49.19 8.71 -16.27
N ALA A 321 49.21 7.59 -15.55
CA ALA A 321 49.79 6.33 -16.02
C ALA A 321 49.12 5.83 -17.32
N ARG A 322 47.78 5.87 -17.40
CA ARG A 322 47.04 5.52 -18.63
C ARG A 322 47.32 6.47 -19.79
N THR A 323 47.56 7.75 -19.50
CA THR A 323 47.87 8.75 -20.53
C THR A 323 49.28 8.53 -21.08
N GLN A 324 50.26 8.20 -20.24
CA GLN A 324 51.62 7.86 -20.65
C GLN A 324 51.68 6.56 -21.46
N ASP A 325 50.96 5.52 -21.05
CA ASP A 325 50.89 4.25 -21.80
C ASP A 325 50.29 4.46 -23.20
N SER A 326 49.24 5.30 -23.30
CA SER A 326 48.61 5.66 -24.57
C SER A 326 49.53 6.47 -25.50
N GLN A 327 50.43 7.29 -24.96
CA GLN A 327 51.40 8.06 -25.77
C GLN A 327 52.58 7.19 -26.22
N SER A 328 53.03 6.22 -25.40
CA SER A 328 54.15 5.35 -25.77
C SER A 328 53.85 4.40 -26.94
N ARG A 329 52.58 4.01 -27.12
CA ARG A 329 52.15 3.14 -28.24
C ARG A 329 52.09 3.84 -29.61
N PHE A 330 52.21 5.16 -29.67
CA PHE A 330 52.18 5.89 -30.95
C PHE A 330 53.58 6.22 -31.52
N THR A 331 54.66 5.78 -30.86
CA THR A 331 56.04 6.00 -31.29
C THR A 331 56.81 4.70 -31.57
N GLU A 332 56.19 3.73 -32.23
CA GLU A 332 56.98 2.70 -32.93
C GLU A 332 57.30 3.19 -34.36
N PRO A 333 58.60 3.25 -34.75
CA PRO A 333 58.99 3.64 -36.09
C PRO A 333 58.73 2.50 -37.08
N ASP A 334 57.97 2.80 -38.15
CA ASP A 334 57.86 2.00 -39.36
C ASP A 334 59.26 1.74 -39.96
N ASN A 335 59.89 0.63 -39.62
CA ASN A 335 61.06 0.10 -40.31
C ASN A 335 61.30 -1.37 -39.95
N GLU A 336 60.78 -2.31 -40.76
CA GLU A 336 61.64 -3.27 -41.49
C GLU A 336 60.86 -4.21 -42.44
N PRO A 337 61.51 -4.75 -43.49
CA PRO A 337 60.87 -5.29 -44.67
C PRO A 337 60.62 -6.82 -44.65
N GLN A 338 59.74 -7.20 -45.58
CA GLN A 338 59.37 -8.53 -46.07
C GLN A 338 60.40 -9.67 -45.91
N THR A 339 59.91 -10.84 -45.50
CA THR A 339 60.28 -12.11 -46.14
C THR A 339 59.10 -13.09 -46.24
N LEU A 340 58.92 -13.61 -47.45
CA LEU A 340 57.96 -14.61 -47.91
C LEU A 340 58.23 -16.01 -47.34
N SER A 341 57.16 -16.69 -46.92
CA SER A 341 57.04 -18.15 -47.08
C SER A 341 55.59 -18.61 -46.88
N ALA A 342 55.01 -19.16 -47.96
CA ALA A 342 53.78 -19.98 -47.97
C ALA A 342 54.10 -21.42 -47.50
N PRO A 343 53.15 -22.39 -47.38
CA PRO A 343 51.72 -22.35 -47.72
C PRO A 343 50.76 -23.04 -46.70
N ASN A 344 49.47 -23.07 -47.08
CA ASN A 344 48.41 -24.02 -46.69
C ASN A 344 47.75 -23.87 -45.31
N SER A 345 46.50 -23.43 -45.27
CA SER A 345 45.36 -24.34 -45.44
C SER A 345 44.04 -23.58 -45.43
N ASN A 346 43.11 -24.08 -46.24
CA ASN A 346 41.77 -23.59 -46.48
C ASN A 346 40.91 -23.54 -45.21
N TYR A 347 40.16 -22.46 -45.00
CA TYR A 347 38.68 -22.47 -44.86
C TYR A 347 38.17 -21.03 -44.94
N ARG A 348 37.46 -20.71 -46.03
CA ARG A 348 36.72 -19.46 -46.24
C ARG A 348 35.40 -19.77 -46.93
N LEU A 349 34.47 -18.81 -46.77
CA LEU A 349 33.20 -18.53 -47.46
C LEU A 349 32.03 -18.73 -46.49
N SER A 350 31.39 -17.69 -45.94
CA SER A 350 30.84 -16.44 -46.50
C SER A 350 29.76 -16.66 -47.57
N SER A 351 28.52 -16.42 -47.11
CA SER A 351 27.55 -15.48 -47.67
C SER A 351 27.04 -15.63 -49.12
N ALA A 352 25.70 -15.65 -49.15
CA ALA A 352 24.80 -14.92 -50.03
C ALA A 352 24.17 -15.68 -51.22
N SER A 353 22.83 -15.72 -51.14
CA SER A 353 21.83 -15.46 -52.21
C SER A 353 22.00 -16.15 -53.56
N PHE A 354 20.98 -16.88 -54.02
CA PHE A 354 20.04 -16.39 -55.04
C PHE A 354 18.92 -17.41 -55.29
N GLU A 355 17.83 -16.87 -55.84
CA GLU A 355 16.56 -17.51 -56.13
C GLU A 355 16.58 -18.56 -57.25
N ASN A 356 15.44 -19.26 -57.33
CA ASN A 356 14.67 -19.53 -58.56
C ASN A 356 14.88 -20.85 -59.34
N THR A 357 13.75 -21.58 -59.41
CA THR A 357 13.10 -22.01 -60.67
C THR A 357 13.28 -23.47 -61.18
N PHE A 358 12.17 -24.20 -61.03
CA PHE A 358 11.49 -25.11 -61.99
C PHE A 358 11.95 -26.56 -62.28
N ARG A 359 10.90 -27.42 -62.29
CA ARG A 359 10.68 -28.64 -63.14
C ARG A 359 11.52 -29.88 -62.81
N SER A 360 11.06 -31.13 -62.90
CA SER A 360 9.82 -31.74 -63.41
C SER A 360 9.81 -33.24 -63.10
N MET A 361 8.64 -33.76 -62.70
CA MET A 361 7.97 -35.06 -63.02
C MET A 361 8.72 -36.40 -62.99
N TYR A 362 8.14 -37.40 -62.30
CA TYR A 362 7.23 -38.47 -62.81
C TYR A 362 6.66 -39.25 -61.59
N SER A 363 5.37 -39.14 -61.26
CA SER A 363 4.23 -40.02 -61.62
C SER A 363 4.26 -41.46 -61.04
N ARG A 364 3.33 -41.76 -60.11
CA ARG A 364 2.40 -42.90 -60.26
C ARG A 364 1.16 -42.77 -59.36
N ALA A 365 0.00 -43.03 -59.96
CA ALA A 365 -1.32 -42.96 -59.38
C ALA A 365 -1.73 -44.28 -58.71
N THR A 366 -2.53 -44.20 -57.64
CA THR A 366 -3.55 -45.21 -57.32
C THR A 366 -4.79 -44.53 -56.72
N SER A 367 -5.92 -44.96 -57.28
CA SER A 367 -7.31 -44.64 -56.95
C SER A 367 -7.74 -45.24 -55.61
N THR A 368 -8.35 -44.45 -54.74
CA THR A 368 -9.37 -44.91 -53.80
C THR A 368 -10.39 -43.80 -53.55
N THR A 369 -11.65 -44.13 -53.79
CA THR A 369 -12.85 -43.30 -53.66
C THR A 369 -13.14 -42.84 -52.21
N PRO A 370 -13.65 -41.61 -52.01
CA PRO A 370 -14.18 -41.17 -50.71
C PRO A 370 -15.66 -41.57 -50.51
N PRO A 371 -16.12 -41.80 -49.27
CA PRO A 371 -17.51 -42.13 -48.97
C PRO A 371 -18.45 -40.91 -49.04
N PRO A 372 -19.76 -41.10 -49.29
CA PRO A 372 -20.70 -40.02 -49.55
C PRO A 372 -20.97 -39.17 -48.30
N SER A 373 -20.72 -37.86 -48.44
CA SER A 373 -21.07 -36.84 -47.45
C SER A 373 -22.59 -36.72 -47.28
N LYS A 374 -23.10 -37.01 -46.08
CA LYS A 374 -24.44 -36.61 -45.65
C LYS A 374 -24.50 -35.07 -45.60
N ARG A 375 -25.27 -34.45 -46.50
CA ARG A 375 -25.68 -33.05 -46.39
C ARG A 375 -26.37 -32.83 -45.04
N ARG A 376 -25.72 -32.11 -44.12
CA ARG A 376 -26.39 -31.50 -42.98
C ARG A 376 -27.29 -30.39 -43.51
N ALA A 377 -28.58 -30.44 -43.14
CA ALA A 377 -29.52 -29.37 -43.41
C ALA A 377 -28.98 -28.07 -42.82
N ILE A 378 -28.89 -27.03 -43.66
CA ILE A 378 -28.64 -25.66 -43.23
C ILE A 378 -29.85 -25.26 -42.39
N PRO A 379 -29.68 -24.84 -41.12
CA PRO A 379 -30.79 -24.32 -40.33
C PRO A 379 -31.39 -23.13 -41.08
N ALA A 380 -32.71 -23.12 -41.27
CA ALA A 380 -33.39 -22.00 -41.88
C ALA A 380 -33.03 -20.71 -41.12
N TYR A 381 -32.56 -19.70 -41.87
CA TYR A 381 -32.28 -18.38 -41.33
C TYR A 381 -33.56 -17.82 -40.71
N GLN A 382 -33.56 -17.64 -39.39
CA GLN A 382 -34.61 -16.93 -38.66
C GLN A 382 -34.05 -15.60 -38.19
N SER A 383 -34.71 -14.51 -38.56
CA SER A 383 -34.39 -13.20 -37.99
C SER A 383 -34.60 -13.25 -36.47
N PRO A 384 -33.74 -12.62 -35.66
CA PRO A 384 -33.96 -12.54 -34.22
C PRO A 384 -35.34 -11.95 -33.93
N ASN A 385 -36.01 -12.49 -32.90
CA ASN A 385 -37.31 -12.02 -32.49
C ASN A 385 -37.23 -10.51 -32.22
N ARG A 386 -38.12 -9.75 -32.85
CA ARG A 386 -38.06 -8.29 -32.87
C ARG A 386 -38.25 -7.69 -31.48
N ASP A 387 -38.99 -8.36 -30.59
CA ASP A 387 -39.16 -7.95 -29.20
C ASP A 387 -37.92 -8.30 -28.38
N GLN A 388 -37.31 -9.48 -28.57
CA GLN A 388 -36.03 -9.82 -27.92
C GLN A 388 -34.88 -8.89 -28.35
N LEU A 389 -34.84 -8.51 -29.63
CA LEU A 389 -33.86 -7.54 -30.13
C LEU A 389 -34.17 -6.13 -29.61
N ARG A 390 -35.43 -5.73 -29.52
CA ARG A 390 -35.84 -4.46 -28.92
C ARG A 390 -35.49 -4.42 -27.43
N ASP A 391 -35.70 -5.50 -26.68
CA ASP A 391 -35.38 -5.61 -25.26
C ASP A 391 -33.86 -5.58 -25.05
N ALA A 392 -33.10 -6.32 -25.88
CA ALA A 392 -31.64 -6.27 -25.87
C ALA A 392 -31.07 -4.90 -26.30
N LEU A 393 -31.73 -4.19 -27.22
CA LEU A 393 -31.37 -2.82 -27.62
C LEU A 393 -31.84 -1.78 -26.62
N ALA A 394 -32.92 -2.04 -25.87
CA ALA A 394 -33.37 -1.19 -24.77
C ALA A 394 -32.43 -1.35 -23.57
N GLU A 395 -32.01 -2.56 -23.21
CA GLU A 395 -30.98 -2.80 -22.18
C GLU A 395 -29.60 -2.30 -22.63
N GLY A 396 -29.19 -2.59 -23.87
CA GLY A 396 -27.91 -2.16 -24.41
C GLY A 396 -27.82 -0.66 -24.75
N GLY A 397 -28.95 -0.01 -25.04
CA GLY A 397 -29.05 1.40 -25.43
C GLY A 397 -29.37 2.36 -24.29
N SER A 398 -29.92 1.88 -23.16
CA SER A 398 -30.23 2.72 -21.99
C SER A 398 -29.04 2.92 -21.03
N SER A 399 -27.90 2.27 -21.27
CA SER A 399 -26.72 2.28 -20.37
C SER A 399 -25.68 3.37 -20.70
N LEU A 400 -26.02 4.36 -21.54
CA LEU A 400 -25.08 5.41 -22.00
C LEU A 400 -25.49 6.85 -21.62
N SER A 401 -26.36 7.03 -20.64
CA SER A 401 -26.24 8.22 -19.80
C SER A 401 -25.00 7.99 -18.93
N LEU A 402 -23.91 8.73 -19.17
CA LEU A 402 -22.78 8.79 -18.23
C LEU A 402 -23.38 9.12 -16.85
N LEU A 403 -23.54 8.10 -16.01
CA LEU A 403 -23.92 8.30 -14.62
C LEU A 403 -22.84 9.21 -14.05
N SER A 404 -23.24 10.42 -13.68
CA SER A 404 -22.43 11.37 -12.93
C SER A 404 -21.98 10.68 -11.65
N GLY A 405 -20.84 9.97 -11.68
CA GLY A 405 -20.47 9.08 -10.57
C GLY A 405 -19.54 7.92 -10.94
N GLN A 406 -19.44 7.51 -12.20
CA GLN A 406 -18.54 6.43 -12.62
C GLN A 406 -17.14 6.96 -12.93
N ASP A 407 -16.13 6.44 -12.25
CA ASP A 407 -14.73 6.73 -12.51
C ASP A 407 -14.10 5.56 -13.29
N ARG A 408 -13.43 5.84 -14.41
CA ARG A 408 -12.59 4.87 -15.11
C ARG A 408 -11.26 4.76 -14.38
N VAL A 409 -10.82 3.53 -14.11
CA VAL A 409 -9.66 3.28 -13.25
C VAL A 409 -8.65 2.36 -13.89
N GLU A 410 -7.38 2.63 -13.59
CA GLU A 410 -6.30 1.65 -13.61
C GLU A 410 -6.22 1.01 -12.23
N PHE A 411 -6.33 -0.31 -12.17
CA PHE A 411 -6.48 -1.10 -10.96
C PHE A 411 -5.23 -1.95 -10.71
N PHE A 412 -4.64 -1.80 -9.52
CA PHE A 412 -3.39 -2.43 -9.10
C PHE A 412 -3.64 -3.26 -7.84
N PRO A 413 -3.86 -4.59 -7.96
CA PRO A 413 -4.05 -5.46 -6.81
C PRO A 413 -2.85 -5.39 -5.85
N ILE A 414 -3.12 -5.34 -4.55
CA ILE A 414 -2.09 -5.50 -3.51
C ILE A 414 -1.81 -7.00 -3.39
N SER A 415 -0.77 -7.45 -4.09
CA SER A 415 -0.39 -8.85 -4.09
C SER A 415 0.15 -9.29 -2.74
N TYR A 416 -0.23 -10.51 -2.36
CA TYR A 416 0.41 -11.26 -1.31
C TYR A 416 1.90 -11.46 -1.61
N ARG A 417 2.75 -11.23 -0.62
CA ARG A 417 4.17 -11.61 -0.65
C ARG A 417 4.58 -12.15 0.71
N PRO A 418 5.24 -13.32 0.80
CA PRO A 418 5.89 -13.76 2.03
C PRO A 418 6.87 -12.71 2.58
N LEU A 419 7.01 -12.62 3.91
CA LEU A 419 7.87 -11.61 4.54
C LEU A 419 9.34 -11.72 4.10
N ASN A 420 9.86 -12.94 3.94
CA ASN A 420 11.22 -13.18 3.46
C ASN A 420 11.44 -12.68 2.02
N GLU A 421 10.43 -12.76 1.15
CA GLU A 421 10.51 -12.20 -0.20
C GLU A 421 10.50 -10.67 -0.19
N LEU A 422 9.70 -10.05 0.69
CA LEU A 422 9.76 -8.60 0.89
C LEU A 422 11.15 -8.15 1.34
N ILE A 423 11.74 -8.84 2.32
CA ILE A 423 13.08 -8.54 2.83
C ILE A 423 14.14 -8.74 1.74
N ALA A 424 14.08 -9.85 0.99
CA ALA A 424 15.03 -10.13 -0.09
C ALA A 424 14.98 -9.06 -1.19
N ALA A 425 13.80 -8.56 -1.52
CA ALA A 425 13.64 -7.50 -2.53
C ALA A 425 14.33 -6.19 -2.12
N VAL A 426 14.45 -5.90 -0.82
CA VAL A 426 15.12 -4.69 -0.32
C VAL A 426 16.62 -4.71 -0.60
N GLY A 427 17.26 -5.88 -0.48
CA GLY A 427 18.70 -6.02 -0.70
C GLY A 427 19.16 -5.86 -2.16
N GLU A 428 18.24 -5.87 -3.13
CA GLU A 428 18.56 -5.79 -4.55
C GLU A 428 18.46 -4.38 -5.16
N ASP A 429 18.38 -3.31 -4.34
CA ASP A 429 18.06 -1.93 -4.77
C ASP A 429 16.71 -1.80 -5.51
N LYS A 430 15.88 -2.85 -5.48
CA LYS A 430 14.62 -2.93 -6.22
C LYS A 430 13.39 -2.59 -5.40
N PHE A 431 13.48 -2.62 -4.07
CA PHE A 431 12.31 -2.39 -3.24
C PHE A 431 12.10 -0.90 -2.96
N GLN A 432 11.08 -0.33 -3.61
CA GLN A 432 10.61 1.04 -3.36
C GLN A 432 9.28 1.07 -2.60
N GLY A 433 8.93 -0.03 -1.90
CA GLY A 433 7.59 -0.24 -1.35
C GLY A 433 6.59 -0.69 -2.42
N PHE A 434 5.30 -0.54 -2.13
CA PHE A 434 4.25 -0.80 -3.11
C PHE A 434 4.34 0.16 -4.30
N THR A 435 4.42 -0.38 -5.52
CA THR A 435 4.52 0.40 -6.77
C THR A 435 3.41 0.02 -7.76
N CYS A 436 2.81 1.01 -8.41
CA CYS A 436 1.86 0.81 -9.50
C CYS A 436 2.60 0.58 -10.83
N ASP A 437 2.82 -0.69 -11.19
CA ASP A 437 3.38 -1.09 -12.49
C ASP A 437 2.30 -1.02 -13.58
N LEU A 438 2.36 0.01 -14.44
CA LEU A 438 1.40 0.22 -15.53
C LEU A 438 1.26 -0.99 -16.46
N GLY A 439 2.32 -1.79 -16.62
CA GLY A 439 2.27 -3.01 -17.44
C GLY A 439 1.41 -4.12 -16.85
N LYS A 440 1.07 -4.02 -15.55
CA LYS A 440 0.26 -4.99 -14.81
C LYS A 440 -1.10 -4.43 -14.38
N ALA A 441 -1.43 -3.20 -14.79
CA ALA A 441 -2.70 -2.57 -14.44
C ALA A 441 -3.88 -3.30 -15.10
N ALA A 442 -4.88 -3.69 -14.30
CA ALA A 442 -6.17 -4.07 -14.83
C ALA A 442 -6.98 -2.80 -15.14
N GLN A 443 -7.66 -2.76 -16.28
CA GLN A 443 -8.53 -1.65 -16.64
C GLN A 443 -9.94 -1.91 -16.10
N GLY A 444 -10.63 -0.88 -15.62
CA GLY A 444 -11.98 -1.03 -15.10
C GLY A 444 -12.70 0.28 -14.82
N SER A 445 -13.75 0.17 -14.01
CA SER A 445 -14.51 1.31 -13.51
C SER A 445 -15.00 1.08 -12.10
N ILE A 446 -15.15 2.19 -11.36
CA ILE A 446 -15.71 2.22 -10.01
C ILE A 446 -16.91 3.14 -10.02
N VAL A 447 -18.04 2.64 -9.52
CA VAL A 447 -19.26 3.44 -9.27
C VAL A 447 -19.39 3.59 -7.76
N MET A 448 -19.15 4.79 -7.25
CA MET A 448 -19.12 5.08 -5.81
C MET A 448 -20.36 5.83 -5.35
N GLU A 449 -20.94 5.41 -4.23
CA GLU A 449 -22.07 6.08 -3.57
C GLU A 449 -21.57 7.27 -2.73
N ARG A 450 -21.41 8.44 -3.35
CA ARG A 450 -20.69 9.60 -2.75
C ARG A 450 -21.30 10.17 -1.47
N ASP A 451 -22.62 10.01 -1.30
CA ASP A 451 -23.37 10.57 -0.18
C ASP A 451 -23.58 9.55 0.96
N ASN A 452 -23.11 8.31 0.77
CA ASN A 452 -23.24 7.22 1.72
C ASN A 452 -21.85 6.87 2.28
N TYR A 453 -21.61 7.22 3.54
CA TYR A 453 -20.34 6.88 4.20
C TYR A 453 -20.48 5.56 4.94
N LEU A 454 -19.55 4.63 4.69
CA LEU A 454 -19.32 3.51 5.61
C LEU A 454 -18.67 4.01 6.90
N GLY A 455 -17.81 5.02 6.80
CA GLY A 455 -17.15 5.62 7.94
C GLY A 455 -16.30 6.83 7.58
N ILE A 456 -16.06 7.69 8.57
CA ILE A 456 -15.17 8.85 8.47
C ILE A 456 -14.10 8.73 9.55
N GLY A 457 -12.92 8.24 9.16
CA GLY A 457 -11.76 8.17 10.03
C GLY A 457 -11.08 9.53 10.21
N THR A 458 -9.89 9.54 10.80
CA THR A 458 -9.13 10.78 11.03
C THR A 458 -8.63 11.42 9.74
N PHE A 459 -8.19 10.60 8.78
CA PHE A 459 -7.54 11.04 7.54
C PHE A 459 -8.12 10.42 6.26
N LYS A 460 -9.07 9.49 6.40
CA LYS A 460 -9.74 8.82 5.27
C LYS A 460 -11.25 8.69 5.45
N THR A 461 -11.98 8.75 4.35
CA THR A 461 -13.41 8.40 4.27
C THR A 461 -13.55 7.08 3.57
N ALA A 462 -14.48 6.23 4.01
CA ALA A 462 -14.84 4.98 3.35
C ALA A 462 -16.25 5.09 2.77
N HIS A 463 -16.43 4.63 1.53
CA HIS A 463 -17.67 4.68 0.77
C HIS A 463 -17.99 3.30 0.21
N PRO A 464 -19.26 2.88 0.16
CA PRO A 464 -19.64 1.72 -0.61
C PRO A 464 -19.53 2.05 -2.11
N ALA A 465 -19.09 1.07 -2.88
CA ALA A 465 -18.95 1.20 -4.31
C ALA A 465 -19.07 -0.16 -5.00
N TYR A 466 -19.14 -0.11 -6.33
CA TYR A 466 -19.12 -1.29 -7.18
C TYR A 466 -17.95 -1.22 -8.16
N LEU A 467 -17.14 -2.28 -8.20
CA LEU A 467 -16.00 -2.44 -9.08
C LEU A 467 -16.37 -3.32 -10.28
N THR A 468 -16.07 -2.83 -11.48
CA THR A 468 -16.18 -3.64 -12.71
C THR A 468 -14.87 -3.57 -13.48
N LEU A 469 -14.15 -4.69 -13.58
CA LEU A 469 -12.93 -4.80 -14.38
C LEU A 469 -13.24 -5.31 -15.80
N MET A 470 -12.46 -4.85 -16.78
CA MET A 470 -12.55 -5.33 -18.17
C MET A 470 -12.12 -6.80 -18.30
N HIS A 471 -11.15 -7.20 -17.48
CA HIS A 471 -10.70 -8.58 -17.35
C HIS A 471 -10.78 -8.95 -15.87
N LEU A 472 -11.55 -10.00 -15.57
CA LEU A 472 -11.67 -10.50 -14.20
C LEU A 472 -10.32 -11.02 -13.73
N THR A 473 -9.99 -10.76 -12.47
CA THR A 473 -8.82 -11.34 -11.81
C THR A 473 -9.07 -12.81 -11.52
N SER A 474 -8.00 -13.60 -11.40
CA SER A 474 -8.10 -15.01 -11.02
C SER A 474 -8.35 -15.21 -9.52
N GLU A 475 -8.00 -14.21 -8.70
CA GLU A 475 -8.11 -14.25 -7.25
C GLU A 475 -8.24 -12.83 -6.67
N GLY A 476 -8.74 -12.73 -5.44
CA GLY A 476 -8.92 -11.46 -4.74
C GLY A 476 -10.07 -10.61 -5.28
N LEU A 477 -9.86 -9.28 -5.28
CA LEU A 477 -10.83 -8.32 -5.81
C LEU A 477 -10.88 -8.34 -7.34
N GLY A 478 -12.07 -8.13 -7.89
CA GLY A 478 -12.33 -8.10 -9.32
C GLY A 478 -12.52 -9.47 -9.94
N THR A 479 -12.82 -10.49 -9.13
CA THR A 479 -13.13 -11.85 -9.60
C THR A 479 -14.54 -11.95 -10.16
N LYS A 480 -15.39 -10.97 -9.84
CA LYS A 480 -16.79 -10.89 -10.30
C LYS A 480 -17.03 -9.53 -10.97
N PRO A 481 -17.91 -9.47 -11.99
CA PRO A 481 -18.38 -8.19 -12.50
C PRO A 481 -19.23 -7.50 -11.41
N ASN A 482 -19.17 -6.17 -11.36
CA ASN A 482 -19.95 -5.36 -10.42
C ASN A 482 -19.79 -5.80 -8.96
N GLU A 483 -18.55 -6.11 -8.55
CA GLU A 483 -18.21 -6.58 -7.22
C GLU A 483 -18.36 -5.44 -6.21
N ALA A 484 -19.08 -5.68 -5.11
CA ALA A 484 -19.26 -4.71 -4.03
C ALA A 484 -17.92 -4.53 -3.28
N VAL A 485 -17.49 -3.28 -3.13
CA VAL A 485 -16.20 -2.91 -2.54
C VAL A 485 -16.36 -1.72 -1.60
N ALA A 486 -15.40 -1.58 -0.68
CA ALA A 486 -15.20 -0.35 0.08
C ALA A 486 -14.15 0.50 -0.63
N VAL A 487 -14.49 1.74 -0.98
CA VAL A 487 -13.58 2.71 -1.57
C VAL A 487 -13.15 3.71 -0.50
N LYS A 488 -11.86 3.72 -0.20
CA LYS A 488 -11.25 4.61 0.78
C LYS A 488 -10.49 5.74 0.10
N ARG A 489 -10.65 6.92 0.68
CA ARG A 489 -10.14 8.16 0.09
C ARG A 489 -9.54 9.08 1.13
N MET A 490 -8.34 9.56 0.85
CA MET A 490 -7.59 10.45 1.75
C MET A 490 -8.15 11.87 1.72
N TYR A 491 -8.16 12.52 2.87
CA TYR A 491 -8.62 13.90 3.01
C TYR A 491 -7.83 14.65 4.08
N VAL A 492 -8.03 15.97 4.14
CA VAL A 492 -7.54 16.81 5.24
C VAL A 492 -8.71 17.51 5.91
N ARG A 493 -8.68 17.56 7.24
CA ARG A 493 -9.62 18.37 8.02
C ARG A 493 -9.19 19.82 7.94
N ARG A 494 -10.09 20.71 7.52
CA ARG A 494 -9.88 22.16 7.58
C ARG A 494 -10.88 22.76 8.54
N ALA A 495 -10.44 23.71 9.35
CA ALA A 495 -11.37 24.53 10.14
C ALA A 495 -12.37 25.22 9.20
N LYS A 496 -13.64 25.21 9.56
CA LYS A 496 -14.69 25.85 8.77
C LYS A 496 -14.52 27.37 8.91
N ALA A 497 -14.15 28.04 7.82
CA ALA A 497 -13.77 29.46 7.81
C ALA A 497 -14.82 30.43 8.40
N THR A 498 -16.08 30.02 8.46
CA THR A 498 -17.21 30.83 8.96
C THR A 498 -17.80 30.31 10.28
N SER A 499 -17.21 29.27 10.88
CA SER A 499 -17.75 28.64 12.09
C SER A 499 -17.23 29.33 13.35
N THR A 500 -18.14 29.82 14.18
CA THR A 500 -17.84 30.16 15.57
C THR A 500 -17.71 28.94 16.47
N ASP A 501 -18.12 27.76 15.98
CA ASP A 501 -17.93 26.50 16.67
C ASP A 501 -16.47 26.05 16.52
N PRO A 502 -15.69 26.00 17.61
CA PRO A 502 -14.29 25.57 17.59
C PRO A 502 -14.11 24.11 17.13
N ASP A 503 -15.16 23.30 17.18
CA ASP A 503 -15.14 21.90 16.72
C ASP A 503 -15.62 21.74 15.26
N GLY A 504 -16.00 22.84 14.60
CA GLY A 504 -16.47 22.84 13.22
C GLY A 504 -15.34 22.64 12.20
N TRP A 505 -15.15 21.40 11.73
CA TRP A 505 -14.26 21.07 10.61
C TRP A 505 -15.02 20.68 9.34
N VAL A 506 -14.36 20.85 8.19
CA VAL A 506 -14.81 20.37 6.88
C VAL A 506 -13.79 19.42 6.27
N VAL A 507 -14.29 18.39 5.60
CA VAL A 507 -13.49 17.48 4.77
C VAL A 507 -13.06 18.23 3.51
N ALA A 508 -11.77 18.52 3.38
CA ALA A 508 -11.20 19.08 2.17
C ALA A 508 -10.41 18.03 1.39
N ARG A 509 -10.52 18.08 0.06
CA ARG A 509 -9.73 17.21 -0.83
C ARG A 509 -8.25 17.59 -0.74
N LEU A 510 -7.40 16.57 -0.70
CA LEU A 510 -5.98 16.70 -0.99
C LEU A 510 -5.76 17.04 -2.46
N THR A 511 -4.57 17.53 -2.80
CA THR A 511 -4.14 17.58 -4.20
C THR A 511 -4.05 16.14 -4.75
N PRO A 512 -4.26 15.91 -6.05
CA PRO A 512 -4.16 14.55 -6.61
C PRO A 512 -2.82 13.87 -6.32
N ALA A 513 -1.72 14.62 -6.35
CA ALA A 513 -0.39 14.09 -6.06
C ALA A 513 -0.22 13.68 -4.58
N ASP A 514 -0.76 14.47 -3.64
CA ASP A 514 -0.69 14.14 -2.21
C ASP A 514 -1.65 13.00 -1.84
N GLU A 515 -2.85 12.97 -2.45
CA GLU A 515 -3.80 11.87 -2.33
C GLU A 515 -3.13 10.57 -2.81
N TYR A 516 -2.52 10.58 -4.00
CA TYR A 516 -1.82 9.44 -4.56
C TYR A 516 -0.69 8.94 -3.66
N ARG A 517 0.18 9.83 -3.18
CA ARG A 517 1.27 9.46 -2.28
C ARG A 517 0.76 8.82 -0.99
N LYS A 518 -0.30 9.37 -0.40
CA LYS A 518 -0.90 8.82 0.82
C LYS A 518 -1.60 7.49 0.57
N ILE A 519 -2.26 7.30 -0.57
CA ILE A 519 -2.85 6.00 -0.95
C ILE A 519 -1.78 4.94 -1.16
N LEU A 520 -0.65 5.26 -1.80
CA LEU A 520 0.47 4.33 -1.94
C LEU A 520 1.05 3.94 -0.58
N MET A 521 1.12 4.87 0.38
CA MET A 521 1.56 4.57 1.74
C MET A 521 0.62 3.57 2.42
N GLU A 522 -0.70 3.78 2.36
CA GLU A 522 -1.69 2.85 2.92
C GLU A 522 -1.63 1.47 2.25
N ALA A 523 -1.45 1.42 0.92
CA ALA A 523 -1.28 0.18 0.20
C ALA A 523 -0.01 -0.57 0.63
N ASN A 524 1.09 0.16 0.88
CA ASN A 524 2.32 -0.39 1.40
C ASN A 524 2.12 -0.94 2.83
N ILE A 525 1.46 -0.19 3.71
CA ILE A 525 1.10 -0.65 5.07
C ILE A 525 0.33 -1.97 5.01
N LEU A 526 -0.71 -2.05 4.17
CA LEU A 526 -1.53 -3.24 4.04
C LEU A 526 -0.74 -4.43 3.46
N GLN A 527 0.14 -4.20 2.48
CA GLN A 527 1.04 -5.23 1.95
C GLN A 527 1.92 -5.82 3.05
N TRP A 528 2.59 -4.97 3.83
CA TRP A 528 3.42 -5.42 4.95
C TRP A 528 2.60 -6.12 6.03
N ALA A 529 1.38 -5.67 6.30
CA ALA A 529 0.49 -6.31 7.27
C ALA A 529 0.07 -7.72 6.86
N VAL A 530 -0.29 -7.92 5.58
CA VAL A 530 -0.57 -9.24 5.01
C VAL A 530 0.65 -10.17 5.17
N SER A 531 1.85 -9.67 4.88
CA SER A 531 3.10 -10.43 4.99
C SER A 531 3.43 -10.82 6.44
N LEU A 532 3.29 -9.87 7.38
CA LEU A 532 3.54 -10.09 8.81
C LEU A 532 2.53 -11.06 9.43
N MET A 533 1.25 -10.97 9.05
CA MET A 533 0.23 -11.92 9.50
C MET A 533 0.51 -13.32 8.97
N THR A 534 0.92 -13.44 7.70
CA THR A 534 1.23 -14.75 7.11
C THR A 534 2.50 -15.36 7.70
N PHE A 535 3.48 -14.52 8.03
CA PHE A 535 4.64 -14.93 8.81
C PHE A 535 4.22 -15.54 10.17
N THR A 536 3.30 -14.90 10.88
CA THR A 536 2.74 -15.43 12.14
C THR A 536 2.06 -16.78 11.95
N PHE A 537 1.22 -16.93 10.92
CA PHE A 537 0.58 -18.23 10.64
C PHE A 537 1.58 -19.32 10.26
N SER A 538 2.65 -18.96 9.54
CA SER A 538 3.72 -19.90 9.21
C SER A 538 4.47 -20.37 10.47
N PHE A 539 4.68 -19.48 11.45
CA PHE A 539 5.19 -19.84 12.78
C PHE A 539 4.24 -20.79 13.53
N ILE A 540 2.94 -20.50 13.52
CA ILE A 540 1.91 -21.34 14.16
C ILE A 540 1.92 -22.75 13.56
N ASP A 541 1.83 -22.85 12.23
CA ASP A 541 1.80 -24.13 11.50
C ASP A 541 3.05 -24.97 11.81
N HIS A 542 4.22 -24.34 11.80
CA HIS A 542 5.48 -25.01 12.11
C HIS A 542 5.54 -25.52 13.56
N PHE A 543 5.04 -24.73 14.51
CA PHE A 543 5.01 -25.13 15.92
C PHE A 543 4.04 -26.28 16.17
N ILE A 544 2.84 -26.23 15.57
CA ILE A 544 1.84 -27.31 15.65
C ILE A 544 2.40 -28.61 15.07
N GLN A 545 3.03 -28.56 13.90
CA GLN A 545 3.62 -29.74 13.25
C GLN A 545 4.71 -30.42 14.11
N LYS A 546 5.42 -29.66 14.94
CA LYS A 546 6.46 -30.17 15.85
C LYS A 546 5.93 -30.57 17.23
N SER A 547 4.68 -30.27 17.54
CA SER A 547 4.10 -30.52 18.85
C SER A 547 3.57 -31.96 18.94
N LEU A 548 3.75 -32.59 20.11
CA LEU A 548 3.23 -33.95 20.37
C LEU A 548 1.70 -33.99 20.45
N HIS A 549 1.08 -32.86 20.78
CA HIS A 549 -0.36 -32.71 20.93
C HIS A 549 -0.84 -31.48 20.18
N PRO A 550 -2.05 -31.50 19.59
CA PRO A 550 -2.67 -30.30 19.02
C PRO A 550 -2.99 -29.27 20.11
N PRO A 551 -3.17 -27.98 19.74
CA PRO A 551 -3.61 -26.98 20.71
C PRO A 551 -4.98 -27.34 21.29
N PRO A 552 -5.23 -27.10 22.59
CA PRO A 552 -6.52 -27.39 23.23
C PRO A 552 -7.58 -26.32 22.92
N PHE A 553 -7.35 -25.49 21.90
CA PHE A 553 -8.22 -24.40 21.46
C PHE A 553 -8.17 -24.28 19.94
N ASN A 554 -9.17 -23.62 19.36
CA ASN A 554 -9.20 -23.33 17.93
C ASN A 554 -8.23 -22.20 17.60
N ILE A 555 -7.53 -22.32 16.47
CA ILE A 555 -6.75 -21.21 15.91
C ILE A 555 -7.68 -20.44 14.96
N PRO A 556 -7.98 -19.15 15.23
CA PRO A 556 -8.80 -18.36 14.33
C PRO A 556 -8.20 -18.27 12.91
N ASP A 557 -9.03 -18.49 11.88
CA ASP A 557 -8.67 -18.34 10.45
C ASP A 557 -8.96 -16.91 10.01
N ILE A 558 -8.14 -15.97 10.47
CA ILE A 558 -8.28 -14.53 10.17
C ILE A 558 -7.29 -14.07 9.10
N ARG A 559 -7.74 -13.18 8.22
CA ARG A 559 -6.90 -12.55 7.19
C ARG A 559 -7.19 -11.07 7.05
N PHE A 560 -6.30 -10.32 6.42
CA PHE A 560 -6.66 -8.99 5.93
C PHE A 560 -7.56 -9.08 4.70
N VAL A 561 -8.37 -8.05 4.48
CA VAL A 561 -9.18 -7.89 3.26
C VAL A 561 -8.30 -7.90 2.01
N HIS A 562 -8.81 -8.46 0.92
CA HIS A 562 -8.20 -8.24 -0.39
C HIS A 562 -8.37 -6.76 -0.76
N ALA A 563 -7.33 -6.19 -1.36
CA ALA A 563 -7.27 -4.77 -1.61
C ALA A 563 -6.47 -4.43 -2.86
N ALA A 564 -6.63 -3.21 -3.35
CA ALA A 564 -5.98 -2.68 -4.54
C ALA A 564 -5.87 -1.16 -4.49
N VAL A 565 -4.94 -0.61 -5.26
CA VAL A 565 -4.92 0.82 -5.58
C VAL A 565 -5.68 1.03 -6.90
N ALA A 566 -6.58 2.01 -6.94
CA ALA A 566 -7.24 2.42 -8.17
C ALA A 566 -6.88 3.88 -8.51
N ILE A 567 -6.40 4.12 -9.73
CA ILE A 567 -5.98 5.44 -10.21
C ILE A 567 -6.95 5.92 -11.28
N VAL A 568 -7.45 7.14 -11.11
CA VAL A 568 -8.29 7.83 -12.10
C VAL A 568 -7.43 8.85 -12.85
N HIS A 569 -7.46 8.77 -14.17
CA HIS A 569 -6.80 9.73 -15.05
C HIS A 569 -7.81 10.73 -15.59
N GLU A 570 -7.42 12.00 -15.65
CA GLU A 570 -8.20 12.99 -16.39
C GLU A 570 -8.01 12.75 -17.89
N GLN A 571 -9.13 12.59 -18.61
CA GLN A 571 -9.05 12.52 -20.07
C GLN A 571 -8.72 13.92 -20.60
N PRO A 572 -7.71 14.07 -21.47
CA PRO A 572 -7.40 15.36 -22.07
C PRO A 572 -8.61 15.86 -22.84
N SER A 573 -9.21 16.95 -22.37
CA SER A 573 -10.46 17.52 -22.91
C SER A 573 -10.28 18.31 -24.20
N GLY A 574 -9.21 18.05 -24.98
CA GLY A 574 -8.89 18.79 -26.20
C GLY A 574 -8.20 17.95 -27.28
N ARG A 575 -8.44 18.30 -28.54
CA ARG A 575 -7.91 17.63 -29.77
C ARG A 575 -6.38 17.63 -29.91
N THR A 576 -5.64 18.24 -29.00
CA THR A 576 -4.17 18.28 -29.05
C THR A 576 -3.60 17.00 -28.45
N ALA A 577 -3.26 16.06 -29.32
CA ALA A 577 -2.87 14.67 -29.05
C ALA A 577 -1.54 14.46 -28.27
N SER A 578 -1.09 15.41 -27.45
CA SER A 578 0.26 15.40 -26.87
C SER A 578 0.34 15.57 -25.34
N THR A 579 -0.77 15.79 -24.63
CA THR A 579 -0.70 15.97 -23.17
C THR A 579 -0.76 14.61 -22.47
N LYS A 580 0.31 14.28 -21.73
CA LYS A 580 0.37 13.13 -20.81
C LYS A 580 -0.85 13.14 -19.89
N SER A 581 -1.48 11.98 -19.68
CA SER A 581 -2.58 11.86 -18.72
C SER A 581 -2.08 12.24 -17.32
N THR A 582 -2.85 13.08 -16.63
CA THR A 582 -2.55 13.47 -15.24
C THR A 582 -3.47 12.70 -14.30
N ILE A 583 -2.89 12.14 -13.24
CA ILE A 583 -3.65 11.53 -12.15
C ILE A 583 -4.54 12.62 -11.53
N CYS A 584 -5.84 12.38 -11.52
CA CYS A 584 -6.80 13.31 -10.92
C CYS A 584 -7.33 12.82 -9.57
N ARG A 585 -7.38 11.50 -9.37
CA ARG A 585 -7.80 10.86 -8.11
C ARG A 585 -7.11 9.52 -7.92
N SER A 586 -7.02 9.11 -6.67
CA SER A 586 -6.59 7.76 -6.30
C SER A 586 -7.41 7.22 -5.14
N TYR A 587 -7.65 5.92 -5.15
CA TYR A 587 -8.42 5.20 -4.15
C TYR A 587 -7.64 4.00 -3.63
N LEU A 588 -7.85 3.68 -2.36
CA LEU A 588 -7.60 2.35 -1.82
C LEU A 588 -8.94 1.61 -1.89
N VAL A 589 -8.99 0.51 -2.61
CA VAL A 589 -10.18 -0.30 -2.83
C VAL A 589 -10.02 -1.59 -2.05
N GLU A 590 -11.02 -1.96 -1.25
CA GLU A 590 -10.99 -3.14 -0.38
C GLU A 590 -12.25 -3.99 -0.55
N GLU A 591 -12.18 -5.25 -0.14
CA GLU A 591 -13.39 -6.06 0.06
C GLU A 591 -14.34 -5.34 1.02
N LEU A 592 -15.63 -5.33 0.66
CA LEU A 592 -16.64 -4.76 1.53
C LEU A 592 -16.88 -5.70 2.73
N ILE A 593 -16.73 -5.15 3.93
CA ILE A 593 -17.20 -5.77 5.18
C ILE A 593 -18.61 -5.24 5.43
N ASP A 594 -19.61 -6.13 5.50
CA ASP A 594 -20.97 -5.74 5.82
C ASP A 594 -21.14 -5.68 7.35
N GLU A 595 -20.98 -4.48 7.92
CA GLU A 595 -21.09 -4.27 9.37
C GLU A 595 -22.41 -4.78 9.96
N LYS A 596 -23.50 -4.77 9.19
CA LYS A 596 -24.81 -5.22 9.69
C LYS A 596 -24.88 -6.72 9.85
N LEU A 597 -24.12 -7.46 9.04
CA LEU A 597 -24.10 -8.92 9.04
C LEU A 597 -22.95 -9.46 9.90
N ASP A 598 -21.76 -8.87 9.74
CA ASP A 598 -20.52 -9.43 10.28
C ASP A 598 -20.08 -8.78 11.60
N GLY A 599 -20.62 -7.59 11.92
CA GLY A 599 -20.12 -6.73 13.00
C GLY A 599 -18.75 -6.13 12.68
N PHE A 600 -18.51 -4.88 13.10
CA PHE A 600 -17.20 -4.23 12.97
C PHE A 600 -16.64 -3.88 14.34
N HIS A 601 -15.49 -4.45 14.67
CA HIS A 601 -14.88 -4.34 15.98
C HIS A 601 -13.45 -3.85 15.87
N LYS A 602 -13.06 -2.96 16.77
CA LYS A 602 -11.66 -2.61 17.00
C LYS A 602 -11.12 -3.50 18.10
N PHE A 603 -10.25 -4.45 17.76
CA PHE A 603 -9.69 -5.42 18.71
C PHE A 603 -8.48 -4.86 19.45
N ILE A 604 -7.58 -4.21 18.72
CA ILE A 604 -6.33 -3.65 19.24
C ILE A 604 -6.21 -2.17 18.84
N HIS A 605 -5.70 -1.32 19.72
CA HIS A 605 -5.47 0.11 19.47
C HIS A 605 -3.99 0.41 19.24
N ASN A 606 -3.62 1.33 18.33
CA ASN A 606 -2.21 1.67 18.10
C ASN A 606 -1.52 2.39 19.29
N GLY A 607 -2.31 3.10 20.10
CA GLY A 607 -1.84 3.81 21.31
C GLY A 607 -1.92 3.03 22.62
N ASN A 608 -2.38 1.77 22.63
CA ASN A 608 -2.47 0.95 23.84
C ASN A 608 -2.19 -0.51 23.51
N THR A 609 -1.38 -1.19 24.31
CA THR A 609 -0.99 -2.58 24.10
C THR A 609 -2.05 -3.58 24.58
N VAL A 610 -3.00 -3.11 25.39
CA VAL A 610 -4.13 -3.89 25.91
C VAL A 610 -5.24 -3.95 24.87
N SER A 611 -5.85 -5.13 24.72
CA SER A 611 -7.06 -5.35 23.91
C SER A 611 -8.17 -4.36 24.27
N ALA A 612 -8.78 -3.75 23.26
CA ALA A 612 -9.93 -2.86 23.45
C ALA A 612 -11.21 -3.60 23.89
N LEU A 613 -11.20 -4.94 23.85
CA LEU A 613 -12.33 -5.82 24.19
C LEU A 613 -12.08 -6.68 25.43
N SER A 614 -11.16 -6.28 26.31
CA SER A 614 -10.90 -6.98 27.58
C SER A 614 -12.18 -7.20 28.40
N ASP A 615 -13.13 -6.27 28.31
CA ASP A 615 -14.35 -6.25 29.12
C ASP A 615 -15.58 -6.76 28.34
N SER A 616 -15.40 -7.26 27.11
CA SER A 616 -16.51 -7.80 26.31
C SER A 616 -17.08 -9.08 26.94
N LYS A 617 -18.41 -9.17 27.00
CA LYS A 617 -19.11 -10.41 27.41
C LYS A 617 -19.21 -11.45 26.29
N ASP A 618 -18.88 -11.05 25.06
CA ASP A 618 -18.84 -11.95 23.92
C ASP A 618 -17.50 -12.72 23.93
N GLU A 619 -17.58 -14.00 24.29
CA GLU A 619 -16.42 -14.89 24.39
C GLU A 619 -15.67 -15.02 23.06
N SER A 620 -16.36 -14.94 21.91
CA SER A 620 -15.73 -15.07 20.60
C SER A 620 -14.90 -13.83 20.24
N LEU A 621 -15.42 -12.65 20.56
CA LEU A 621 -14.68 -11.39 20.39
C LEU A 621 -13.49 -11.31 21.35
N HIS A 622 -13.66 -11.78 22.58
CA HIS A 622 -12.58 -11.84 23.56
C HIS A 622 -11.47 -12.81 23.11
N GLU A 623 -11.84 -14.01 22.66
CA GLU A 623 -10.89 -15.00 22.13
C GLU A 623 -10.15 -14.49 20.90
N MET A 624 -10.85 -13.79 19.99
CA MET A 624 -10.21 -13.14 18.84
C MET A 624 -9.21 -12.07 19.28
N ALA A 625 -9.57 -11.21 20.24
CA ALA A 625 -8.68 -10.18 20.71
C ALA A 625 -7.44 -10.76 21.41
N ASP A 626 -7.61 -11.84 22.16
CA ASP A 626 -6.51 -12.62 22.73
C ASP A 626 -5.61 -13.20 21.63
N PHE A 627 -6.18 -13.80 20.59
CA PHE A 627 -5.42 -14.32 19.47
C PHE A 627 -4.62 -13.23 18.77
N LEU A 628 -5.25 -12.07 18.50
CA LEU A 628 -4.58 -10.94 17.86
C LEU A 628 -3.45 -10.36 18.72
N SER A 629 -3.64 -10.23 20.04
CA SER A 629 -2.57 -9.86 20.97
C SER A 629 -1.39 -10.84 20.90
N PHE A 630 -1.67 -12.15 20.83
CA PHE A 630 -0.65 -13.17 20.59
C PHE A 630 0.07 -12.99 19.25
N THR A 631 -0.62 -12.60 18.17
CA THR A 631 0.04 -12.33 16.89
C THR A 631 1.04 -11.18 16.97
N GLN A 632 0.73 -10.12 17.73
CA GLN A 632 1.67 -9.01 17.97
C GLN A 632 2.92 -9.51 18.70
N HIS A 633 2.74 -10.37 19.70
CA HIS A 633 3.85 -10.94 20.47
C HIS A 633 4.74 -11.84 19.60
N VAL A 634 4.17 -12.71 18.76
CA VAL A 634 4.97 -13.50 17.79
C VAL A 634 5.82 -12.58 16.92
N GLN A 635 5.21 -11.55 16.35
CA GLN A 635 5.89 -10.61 15.45
C GLN A 635 7.00 -9.86 16.20
N TYR A 636 6.70 -9.29 17.36
CA TYR A 636 7.68 -8.60 18.20
C TYR A 636 8.86 -9.52 18.53
N TYR A 637 8.60 -10.70 19.08
CA TYR A 637 9.66 -11.63 19.48
C TYR A 637 10.49 -12.12 18.29
N LYS A 638 9.83 -12.57 17.22
CA LYS A 638 10.52 -13.18 16.08
C LYS A 638 11.21 -12.19 15.17
N THR A 639 10.89 -10.91 15.29
CA THR A 639 11.62 -9.82 14.63
C THR A 639 12.60 -9.13 15.56
N ALA A 640 12.97 -9.75 16.70
CA ALA A 640 13.90 -9.18 17.67
C ALA A 640 13.51 -7.76 18.14
N GLY A 641 12.21 -7.55 18.37
CA GLY A 641 11.67 -6.27 18.82
C GLY A 641 11.70 -5.17 17.76
N MET A 642 11.77 -5.50 16.46
CA MET A 642 11.81 -4.50 15.40
C MET A 642 10.43 -4.03 14.93
N VAL A 643 9.46 -4.93 14.81
CA VAL A 643 8.16 -4.62 14.21
C VAL A 643 7.03 -5.51 14.74
N TYR A 644 5.84 -4.93 14.86
CA TYR A 644 4.60 -5.68 15.07
C TYR A 644 3.39 -4.93 14.50
N LEU A 645 2.29 -5.64 14.26
CA LEU A 645 1.03 -5.04 13.80
C LEU A 645 0.23 -4.47 14.96
N SER A 646 -0.45 -3.34 14.77
CA SER A 646 -1.43 -2.80 15.69
C SER A 646 -2.61 -2.21 14.92
N ASP A 647 -3.50 -1.51 15.63
CA ASP A 647 -4.76 -0.97 15.11
C ASP A 647 -5.65 -2.03 14.43
N LEU A 648 -5.63 -3.26 14.96
CA LEU A 648 -6.31 -4.39 14.36
C LEU A 648 -7.82 -4.27 14.56
N GLN A 649 -8.54 -4.10 13.45
CA GLN A 649 -9.99 -3.90 13.42
C GLN A 649 -10.65 -4.59 12.23
N GLY A 650 -11.90 -4.98 12.37
CA GLY A 650 -12.68 -5.70 11.37
C GLY A 650 -13.66 -6.68 11.99
N THR A 651 -13.84 -7.83 11.37
CA THR A 651 -14.73 -8.91 11.80
C THR A 651 -13.92 -10.04 12.44
N LEU A 652 -14.58 -11.14 12.82
CA LEU A 652 -13.90 -12.36 13.27
C LEU A 652 -13.13 -13.10 12.15
N GLU A 653 -13.35 -12.75 10.88
CA GLU A 653 -12.71 -13.39 9.73
C GLU A 653 -11.79 -12.46 8.94
N ARG A 654 -12.09 -11.14 8.95
CA ARG A 654 -11.44 -10.17 8.07
C ARG A 654 -11.01 -8.93 8.83
N LEU A 655 -9.74 -8.58 8.71
CA LEU A 655 -9.16 -7.35 9.23
C LEU A 655 -8.97 -6.32 8.11
N THR A 656 -9.00 -5.05 8.49
CA THR A 656 -8.71 -3.91 7.62
C THR A 656 -7.97 -2.82 8.40
N ASP A 657 -7.46 -1.82 7.69
CA ASP A 657 -6.81 -0.63 8.27
C ASP A 657 -5.75 -0.94 9.36
N PRO A 658 -4.77 -1.82 9.10
CA PRO A 658 -3.73 -2.09 10.07
C PRO A 658 -2.81 -0.88 10.25
N GLN A 659 -2.10 -0.87 11.38
CA GLN A 659 -0.93 -0.03 11.60
C GLN A 659 0.31 -0.88 11.76
N ILE A 660 1.41 -0.51 11.11
CA ILE A 660 2.74 -1.09 11.39
C ILE A 660 3.38 -0.28 12.51
N MET A 661 3.74 -0.93 13.61
CA MET A 661 4.48 -0.34 14.72
C MET A 661 5.95 -0.75 14.57
N THR A 662 6.87 0.22 14.50
CA THR A 662 8.31 -0.07 14.34
C THR A 662 9.12 0.50 15.49
N SER A 663 10.24 -0.16 15.81
CA SER A 663 11.19 0.34 16.80
C SER A 663 11.66 1.76 16.41
N PRO A 664 11.79 2.69 17.37
CA PRO A 664 12.35 4.01 17.11
C PRO A 664 13.79 3.99 16.57
N SER A 665 14.52 2.88 16.76
CA SER A 665 15.85 2.69 16.17
C SER A 665 15.83 2.49 14.65
N ILE A 666 14.66 2.20 14.06
CA ILE A 666 14.52 1.98 12.62
C ILE A 666 14.12 3.29 11.96
N GLY A 667 14.88 3.71 10.95
CA GLY A 667 14.59 4.93 10.19
C GLY A 667 14.92 6.23 10.92
N ASP A 668 15.81 6.19 11.92
CA ASP A 668 16.22 7.35 12.72
C ASP A 668 15.04 8.09 13.40
N GLY A 669 13.94 7.40 13.69
CA GLY A 669 12.73 8.03 14.25
C GLY A 669 11.86 8.77 13.21
N ILE A 670 12.13 8.60 11.92
CA ILE A 670 11.20 8.96 10.84
C ILE A 670 10.08 7.93 10.82
N ASP A 671 8.85 8.40 10.62
CA ASP A 671 7.73 7.50 10.44
C ASP A 671 7.80 6.80 9.07
N LEU A 672 8.05 5.49 9.11
CA LEU A 672 8.24 4.65 7.92
C LEU A 672 6.92 4.17 7.32
N PHE A 673 5.87 4.09 8.12
CA PHE A 673 4.61 3.42 7.78
C PHE A 673 3.39 4.30 8.11
N GLY A 674 3.53 5.59 7.81
CA GLY A 674 2.49 6.60 7.99
C GLY A 674 2.22 6.96 9.45
N ASP A 675 1.58 8.11 9.66
CA ASP A 675 1.49 8.89 10.92
C ASP A 675 0.93 8.14 12.17
N GLY A 676 0.56 6.86 12.06
CA GLY A 676 0.00 6.07 13.13
C GLY A 676 1.04 5.29 13.96
N ASN A 677 2.33 5.35 13.64
CA ASN A 677 3.37 4.77 14.49
C ASN A 677 3.52 5.60 15.78
N VAL A 678 3.30 4.97 16.94
CA VAL A 678 3.35 5.63 18.25
C VAL A 678 4.57 5.11 19.02
N PRO A 679 5.72 5.84 19.03
CA PRO A 679 6.95 5.38 19.67
C PRO A 679 6.80 5.00 21.14
N ALA A 680 5.97 5.76 21.88
CA ALA A 680 5.70 5.50 23.29
C ALA A 680 4.97 4.15 23.49
N ALA A 681 3.99 3.83 22.63
CA ALA A 681 3.28 2.56 22.69
C ALA A 681 4.19 1.39 22.30
N PHE A 682 5.07 1.59 21.31
CA PHE A 682 6.08 0.59 20.94
C PHE A 682 7.02 0.29 22.12
N ALA A 683 7.54 1.33 22.77
CA ALA A 683 8.43 1.19 23.92
C ALA A 683 7.75 0.55 25.14
N ALA A 684 6.44 0.79 25.31
CA ALA A 684 5.65 0.21 26.39
C ALA A 684 5.23 -1.25 26.14
N PHE A 685 5.26 -1.72 24.88
CA PHE A 685 4.84 -3.06 24.50
C PHE A 685 5.39 -4.17 25.39
N PRO A 686 6.71 -4.23 25.71
CA PRO A 686 7.22 -5.30 26.53
C PRO A 686 6.68 -5.33 27.97
N ALA A 687 6.42 -4.14 28.52
CA ALA A 687 5.96 -4.01 29.91
C ALA A 687 4.45 -4.20 30.06
N GLU A 688 3.68 -3.83 29.04
CA GLU A 688 2.22 -3.80 29.13
C GLU A 688 1.54 -5.01 28.45
N HIS A 689 2.22 -5.71 27.53
CA HIS A 689 1.66 -6.91 26.91
C HIS A 689 1.44 -8.02 27.95
N ALA A 690 0.18 -8.41 28.14
CA ALA A 690 -0.20 -9.53 28.99
C ALA A 690 -0.27 -10.83 28.16
N CYS A 691 0.66 -11.76 28.40
CA CYS A 691 0.60 -13.09 27.78
C CYS A 691 -0.70 -13.82 28.14
N ASN A 692 -1.32 -14.46 27.15
CA ASN A 692 -2.55 -15.24 27.29
C ASN A 692 -2.36 -16.73 26.94
N LYS A 693 -3.46 -17.47 26.82
CA LYS A 693 -3.46 -18.92 26.55
C LYS A 693 -2.72 -19.29 25.26
N PHE A 694 -2.76 -18.44 24.24
CA PHE A 694 -2.03 -18.67 22.99
C PHE A 694 -0.53 -18.49 23.22
N CYS A 695 -0.11 -17.36 23.80
CA CYS A 695 1.30 -17.11 24.12
C CYS A 695 1.93 -18.25 24.95
N ALA A 696 1.20 -18.74 25.95
CA ALA A 696 1.63 -19.84 26.82
C ALA A 696 1.80 -21.16 26.04
N TRP A 697 0.83 -21.54 25.21
CA TRP A 697 0.90 -22.80 24.45
C TRP A 697 2.02 -22.79 23.40
N PHE A 698 2.20 -21.66 22.71
CA PHE A 698 3.29 -21.45 21.76
C PHE A 698 4.65 -21.15 22.41
N LYS A 699 4.73 -21.21 23.75
CA LYS A 699 5.95 -21.05 24.55
C LYS A 699 6.71 -19.77 24.21
N LEU A 700 5.98 -18.67 24.01
CA LEU A 700 6.61 -17.37 23.84
C LEU A 700 7.21 -16.93 25.18
N PRO A 701 8.45 -16.40 25.21
CA PRO A 701 8.99 -15.80 26.42
C PRO A 701 8.15 -14.58 26.83
N GLN A 702 8.27 -14.12 28.07
CA GLN A 702 7.72 -12.79 28.37
C GLN A 702 8.44 -11.76 27.48
N PRO A 703 7.71 -10.78 26.92
CA PRO A 703 8.34 -9.68 26.22
C PRO A 703 9.34 -8.98 27.16
N ASP A 704 10.62 -8.97 26.77
CA ASP A 704 11.67 -8.29 27.54
C ASP A 704 12.23 -7.16 26.69
N ALA A 705 12.28 -5.94 27.26
CA ALA A 705 12.90 -4.78 26.63
C ALA A 705 14.38 -5.02 26.32
N ASN A 706 15.07 -5.89 27.08
CA ASN A 706 16.49 -6.19 26.87
C ASN A 706 16.76 -7.13 25.69
N ASN A 707 15.76 -7.88 25.22
CA ASN A 707 15.90 -8.77 24.06
C ASN A 707 15.68 -8.05 22.72
N ALA A 708 15.31 -6.77 22.72
CA ALA A 708 15.11 -5.98 21.51
C ALA A 708 16.42 -5.50 20.83
N GLY A 709 17.58 -5.91 21.34
CA GLY A 709 18.89 -5.48 20.84
C GLY A 709 19.97 -6.56 20.76
N ALA A 710 19.60 -7.85 20.87
CA ALA A 710 20.53 -8.99 20.78
C ALA A 710 20.48 -9.66 19.40
#